data_AF-A0A7V4JI18-F1
#
_entry.id   AF-A0A7V4JI18-F1
#
_cell.length_a   1.000
_cell.length_b   1.000
_cell.length_c   1.000
_cell.angle_alpha   90.00
_cell.angle_beta   90.00
_cell.angle_gamma   90.00
#
_symmetry.space_group_name_H-M   'P 1'
#
loop_
_entity.id
_entity.type
_entity.pdbx_description
1 polymer ?
#
loop_
_entity_poly.entity_id
_entity_poly.type
_entity_poly.pdbx_seq_one_letter_code
_entity_poly.pdbx_strand_id
1 'polypeptide(L)'
;MAAAQRFATVEDLLSDALCAARTHYDVLDWQPPLKLSDVKEFLRYAGQRGLNPLAVWFGIEIFLAFVEVHLHEIQSLDELCGYHISELASSFVDMNYTQRWTLDERRNLIHLVRCLYDYLHERGRVLDETRDEVSQACARLVSGKRRLNLIRRPLPLGGELVFTRLNPNTSQEERYTFNHQRLLMVWAGAFHQDWRTMLSVCETVPSGAQKAALIHELIALGLYDREFVAEWTRGFDEYRAYVATFSLDRAQEITGVPAELIRQAAVLYASTKPAAMMPSSTPVVHHTNGVQNQRAAAMLVGLTGNFDVPGGNVPQPLAWLEVPGGGFPARDHAFKMPRKWSEMPPRVGADRFPVWTEMIDQGQAMDLPRHITTGDPYPLRAFVGFGVNYRMFPGSKDFLEALQKLDFICMADLFATDTTKYADIVLPACSSVERSEVRAYPQKYVIATQPVIEPLGESRSDTDIIFGLAQRLGLPYQDYDGVAATGGTPPPDRGGFLPNGAPEFTDAFEAAMDWILAPSGMTMTELKKHPGGMPVPDPIPVTYKKYERSGFATPSGKMEFVSSITEKYADREGIDGLPIYREPKLSPLSTPDIAARYPLVLGTGTRLPMFIHSRMFRVPWTRSLRREAMVDLNPADAAKYGIAQGDLVELSTPQGAIIVRANVTALAAPGVAHMYHDYPEADVNTLLAGDYLDPISGFPGFKASLCAVKKVDRPTPSADRAGEVTR
;
A
#
# COMPACT_ATOMS: atom_id res chain seq x y z
N MET A 1 31.74 -31.71 -4.25
CA MET A 1 32.18 -32.60 -3.15
C MET A 1 33.35 -33.52 -3.54
N ALA A 2 33.34 -34.22 -4.68
CA ALA A 2 34.46 -35.11 -5.09
C ALA A 2 35.81 -34.39 -5.34
N ALA A 3 35.81 -33.09 -5.68
CA ALA A 3 37.02 -32.28 -5.86
C ALA A 3 37.70 -31.87 -4.53
N ALA A 4 36.95 -31.84 -3.42
CA ALA A 4 37.45 -31.36 -2.12
C ALA A 4 38.50 -32.28 -1.48
N GLN A 5 38.50 -33.57 -1.85
CA GLN A 5 39.42 -34.57 -1.31
C GLN A 5 40.78 -34.60 -2.02
N ARG A 6 41.00 -33.77 -3.05
CA ARG A 6 42.25 -33.77 -3.84
C ARG A 6 43.35 -32.85 -3.31
N PHE A 7 43.05 -31.92 -2.40
CA PHE A 7 43.99 -30.87 -1.99
C PHE A 7 44.33 -31.01 -0.50
N ALA A 8 45.61 -31.22 -0.19
CA ALA A 8 46.08 -31.48 1.17
C ALA A 8 46.35 -30.19 1.97
N THR A 9 46.58 -29.07 1.28
CA THR A 9 46.85 -27.77 1.90
C THR A 9 46.10 -26.63 1.19
N VAL A 10 45.93 -25.49 1.87
CA VAL A 10 45.40 -24.25 1.27
C VAL A 10 46.33 -23.76 0.14
N GLU A 11 47.63 -24.02 0.23
CA GLU A 11 48.63 -23.68 -0.79
C GLU A 11 48.37 -24.40 -2.12
N ASP A 12 48.03 -25.69 -2.08
CA ASP A 12 47.73 -26.49 -3.28
C ASP A 12 46.49 -25.98 -4.00
N LEU A 13 45.48 -25.62 -3.21
CA LEU A 13 44.19 -25.15 -3.69
C LEU A 13 44.26 -23.71 -4.23
N LEU A 14 45.10 -22.85 -3.64
CA LEU A 14 45.43 -21.53 -4.19
C LEU A 14 46.13 -21.66 -5.55
N SER A 15 47.11 -22.55 -5.65
CA SER A 15 47.85 -22.77 -6.89
C SER A 15 46.94 -23.24 -8.03
N ASP A 16 46.00 -24.14 -7.73
CA ASP A 16 45.01 -24.65 -8.69
C ASP A 16 43.96 -23.59 -9.08
N ALA A 17 43.39 -22.85 -8.12
CA ALA A 17 42.44 -21.76 -8.41
C ALA A 17 43.06 -20.66 -9.28
N LEU A 18 44.32 -20.32 -9.01
CA LEU A 18 45.07 -19.33 -9.79
C LEU A 18 45.47 -19.86 -11.16
N CYS A 19 45.69 -21.17 -11.28
CA CYS A 19 45.94 -21.83 -12.57
C CYS A 19 44.66 -21.85 -13.41
N ALA A 20 43.50 -22.19 -12.82
CA ALA A 20 42.20 -22.12 -13.47
C ALA A 20 41.88 -20.69 -13.92
N ALA A 21 42.10 -19.70 -13.05
CA ALA A 21 41.95 -18.29 -13.38
C ALA A 21 42.88 -17.86 -14.53
N ARG A 22 44.18 -18.21 -14.47
CA ARG A 22 45.12 -17.96 -15.59
C ARG A 22 44.67 -18.61 -16.89
N THR A 23 44.16 -19.84 -16.84
CA THR A 23 43.67 -20.53 -18.04
C THR A 23 42.44 -19.84 -18.62
N HIS A 24 41.59 -19.25 -17.77
CA HIS A 24 40.47 -18.42 -18.20
C HIS A 24 40.95 -17.08 -18.81
N TYR A 25 41.99 -16.47 -18.24
CA TYR A 25 42.52 -15.17 -18.66
C TYR A 25 43.44 -15.21 -19.88
N ASP A 26 44.22 -16.28 -20.05
CA ASP A 26 45.03 -16.53 -21.25
C ASP A 26 44.14 -16.78 -22.49
N VAL A 27 42.90 -17.25 -22.31
CA VAL A 27 41.90 -17.42 -23.39
C VAL A 27 41.27 -16.09 -23.81
N LEU A 28 41.31 -15.06 -22.97
CA LEU A 28 40.66 -13.75 -23.18
C LEU A 28 41.66 -12.60 -23.46
N ASP A 29 42.97 -12.88 -23.54
CA ASP A 29 44.05 -11.89 -23.76
C ASP A 29 43.99 -10.70 -22.78
N TRP A 30 43.64 -10.99 -21.52
CA TRP A 30 43.25 -9.99 -20.53
C TRP A 30 44.19 -9.91 -19.32
N GLN A 31 44.48 -8.68 -18.87
CA GLN A 31 45.25 -8.39 -17.66
C GLN A 31 44.30 -8.01 -16.52
N PRO A 32 44.32 -8.70 -15.36
CA PRO A 32 43.45 -8.36 -14.24
C PRO A 32 43.77 -6.96 -13.70
N PRO A 33 42.75 -6.14 -13.37
CA PRO A 33 42.98 -4.82 -12.81
C PRO A 33 43.65 -4.95 -11.43
N LEU A 34 43.27 -5.93 -10.61
CA LEU A 34 43.96 -6.23 -9.34
C LEU A 34 45.25 -7.04 -9.54
N LYS A 35 46.30 -6.65 -8.81
CA LYS A 35 47.52 -7.46 -8.71
C LYS A 35 47.24 -8.83 -8.12
N LEU A 36 47.61 -9.86 -8.89
CA LEU A 36 47.47 -11.26 -8.46
C LEU A 36 48.25 -11.58 -7.17
N SER A 37 49.31 -10.82 -6.86
CA SER A 37 50.04 -10.90 -5.59
C SER A 37 49.19 -10.54 -4.38
N ASP A 38 48.36 -9.51 -4.51
CA ASP A 38 47.55 -8.97 -3.41
C ASP A 38 46.38 -9.92 -3.14
N VAL A 39 45.78 -10.45 -4.21
CA VAL A 39 44.75 -11.50 -4.12
C VAL A 39 45.32 -12.74 -3.42
N LYS A 40 46.53 -13.20 -3.79
CA LYS A 40 47.22 -14.31 -3.12
C LYS A 40 47.42 -14.05 -1.63
N GLU A 41 47.88 -12.85 -1.28
CA GLU A 41 48.13 -12.46 0.09
C GLU A 41 46.85 -12.45 0.94
N PHE A 42 45.77 -11.86 0.42
CA PHE A 42 44.47 -11.87 1.07
C PHE A 42 43.92 -13.29 1.28
N LEU A 43 44.08 -14.17 0.30
CA LEU A 43 43.54 -15.52 0.44
C LEU A 43 44.35 -16.37 1.42
N ARG A 44 45.67 -16.19 1.50
CA ARG A 44 46.47 -16.77 2.59
C ARG A 44 45.98 -16.27 3.95
N TYR A 45 45.72 -14.96 4.04
CA TYR A 45 45.18 -14.34 5.24
C TYR A 45 43.82 -14.93 5.66
N ALA A 46 42.91 -15.14 4.70
CA ALA A 46 41.60 -15.74 4.94
C ALA A 46 41.70 -17.23 5.32
N GLY A 47 42.58 -17.97 4.66
CA GLY A 47 42.86 -19.39 4.95
C GLY A 47 43.37 -19.61 6.38
N GLN A 48 44.25 -18.73 6.87
CA GLN A 48 44.75 -18.75 8.26
C GLN A 48 43.64 -18.49 9.30
N ARG A 49 42.51 -17.90 8.89
CA ARG A 49 41.34 -17.60 9.75
C ARG A 49 40.21 -18.61 9.61
N GLY A 50 40.52 -19.81 9.11
CA GLY A 50 39.63 -20.98 9.17
C GLY A 50 38.59 -21.05 8.05
N LEU A 51 38.79 -20.37 6.92
CA LEU A 51 37.94 -20.52 5.75
C LEU A 51 38.06 -21.96 5.19
N ASN A 52 36.94 -22.59 4.84
CA ASN A 52 36.94 -23.92 4.22
C ASN A 52 37.72 -23.87 2.89
N PRO A 53 38.67 -24.79 2.62
CA PRO A 53 39.45 -24.81 1.38
C PRO A 53 38.58 -24.81 0.11
N LEU A 54 37.44 -25.51 0.10
CA LEU A 54 36.54 -25.48 -1.07
C LEU A 54 35.92 -24.09 -1.29
N ALA A 55 35.62 -23.38 -0.21
CA ALA A 55 35.10 -22.02 -0.28
C ALA A 55 36.17 -21.00 -0.70
N VAL A 56 37.44 -21.27 -0.37
CA VAL A 56 38.57 -20.50 -0.90
C VAL A 56 38.58 -20.62 -2.42
N TRP A 57 38.50 -21.83 -2.99
CA TRP A 57 38.55 -22.05 -4.45
C TRP A 57 37.39 -21.37 -5.18
N PHE A 58 36.14 -21.59 -4.74
CA PHE A 58 34.96 -20.98 -5.36
C PHE A 58 34.89 -19.46 -5.16
N GLY A 59 35.28 -18.97 -3.98
CA GLY A 59 35.32 -17.55 -3.68
C GLY A 59 36.32 -16.79 -4.55
N ILE A 60 37.41 -17.46 -4.97
CA ILE A 60 38.44 -16.90 -5.85
C ILE A 60 37.92 -16.68 -7.26
N GLU A 61 37.32 -17.70 -7.90
CA GLU A 61 36.79 -17.56 -9.27
C GLU A 61 35.77 -16.43 -9.36
N ILE A 62 34.88 -16.35 -8.38
CA ILE A 62 33.87 -15.32 -8.27
C ILE A 62 34.49 -13.94 -8.03
N PHE A 63 35.41 -13.83 -7.07
CA PHE A 63 36.06 -12.57 -6.71
C PHE A 63 36.78 -11.99 -7.92
N LEU A 64 37.47 -12.86 -8.67
CA LEU A 64 38.22 -12.50 -9.86
C LEU A 64 37.30 -12.14 -11.05
N ALA A 65 36.20 -12.88 -11.29
CA ALA A 65 35.21 -12.56 -12.31
C ALA A 65 34.44 -11.26 -12.02
N PHE A 66 34.24 -10.89 -10.75
CA PHE A 66 33.60 -9.62 -10.41
C PHE A 66 34.53 -8.43 -10.58
N VAL A 67 35.79 -8.59 -10.17
CA VAL A 67 36.84 -7.60 -10.38
C VAL A 67 36.98 -7.27 -11.87
N GLU A 68 36.81 -8.27 -12.74
CA GLU A 68 36.75 -8.12 -14.20
C GLU A 68 35.62 -7.20 -14.67
N VAL A 69 34.39 -7.39 -14.18
CA VAL A 69 33.21 -6.67 -14.71
C VAL A 69 33.06 -5.28 -14.09
N HIS A 70 33.42 -5.08 -12.83
CA HIS A 70 32.96 -3.92 -12.06
C HIS A 70 34.09 -3.05 -11.45
N LEU A 71 35.33 -3.53 -11.40
CA LEU A 71 36.42 -2.86 -10.68
C LEU A 71 37.66 -2.61 -11.55
N HIS A 72 37.45 -2.23 -12.82
CA HIS A 72 38.51 -1.99 -13.80
C HIS A 72 39.47 -0.83 -13.43
N GLU A 73 39.08 0.05 -12.50
CA GLU A 73 39.89 1.19 -12.03
C GLU A 73 40.74 0.89 -10.78
N ILE A 74 40.57 -0.28 -10.16
CA ILE A 74 41.19 -0.62 -8.86
C ILE A 74 42.39 -1.53 -9.12
N GLN A 75 43.60 -1.05 -8.82
CA GLN A 75 44.84 -1.76 -9.15
C GLN A 75 45.41 -2.63 -8.02
N SER A 76 44.94 -2.42 -6.79
CA SER A 76 45.36 -3.17 -5.60
C SER A 76 44.19 -3.33 -4.62
N LEU A 77 44.26 -4.32 -3.73
CA LEU A 77 43.23 -4.48 -2.69
C LEU A 77 43.18 -3.26 -1.76
N ASP A 78 44.29 -2.57 -1.56
CA ASP A 78 44.40 -1.38 -0.72
C ASP A 78 43.64 -0.17 -1.28
N GLU A 79 43.28 -0.19 -2.56
CA GLU A 79 42.45 0.83 -3.20
C GLU A 79 40.96 0.59 -3.03
N LEU A 80 40.55 -0.60 -2.53
CA LEU A 80 39.15 -0.89 -2.25
C LEU A 80 38.63 0.00 -1.11
N CYS A 81 37.57 0.75 -1.40
CA CYS A 81 36.87 1.56 -0.42
C CYS A 81 35.39 1.16 -0.30
N GLY A 82 34.69 1.73 0.68
CA GLY A 82 33.35 1.32 1.11
C GLY A 82 32.37 0.96 -0.01
N TYR A 83 32.23 1.80 -1.06
CA TYR A 83 31.34 1.51 -2.18
C TYR A 83 31.75 0.26 -2.97
N HIS A 84 33.03 0.10 -3.30
CA HIS A 84 33.55 -1.06 -4.04
C HIS A 84 33.48 -2.35 -3.23
N ILE A 85 33.76 -2.28 -1.92
CA ILE A 85 33.61 -3.44 -1.03
C ILE A 85 32.12 -3.79 -0.89
N SER A 86 31.23 -2.80 -0.86
CA SER A 86 29.79 -3.01 -0.84
C SER A 86 29.26 -3.65 -2.11
N GLU A 87 29.70 -3.18 -3.27
CA GLU A 87 29.35 -3.74 -4.58
C GLU A 87 29.84 -5.19 -4.70
N LEU A 88 31.07 -5.45 -4.27
CA LEU A 88 31.65 -6.79 -4.20
C LEU A 88 30.84 -7.70 -3.27
N ALA A 89 30.52 -7.25 -2.06
CA ALA A 89 29.69 -7.97 -1.10
C ALA A 89 28.25 -8.18 -1.61
N SER A 90 27.69 -7.20 -2.34
CA SER A 90 26.39 -7.29 -2.98
C SER A 90 26.37 -8.32 -4.08
N SER A 91 27.44 -8.43 -4.84
CA SER A 91 27.51 -9.34 -5.97
C SER A 91 27.76 -10.76 -5.52
N PHE A 92 28.56 -10.96 -4.46
CA PHE A 92 28.60 -12.23 -3.72
C PHE A 92 27.20 -12.70 -3.30
N VAL A 93 26.31 -11.76 -2.96
CA VAL A 93 24.90 -12.05 -2.64
C VAL A 93 24.04 -12.22 -3.89
N ASP A 94 24.24 -11.48 -4.97
CA ASP A 94 23.43 -11.61 -6.19
C ASP A 94 23.62 -12.99 -6.87
N MET A 95 24.81 -13.60 -6.78
CA MET A 95 25.01 -14.99 -7.25
C MET A 95 24.36 -16.05 -6.34
N ASN A 96 24.05 -15.71 -5.07
CA ASN A 96 23.30 -16.59 -4.16
C ASN A 96 21.84 -16.80 -4.59
N TYR A 97 21.29 -15.96 -5.49
CA TYR A 97 19.92 -16.11 -6.00
C TYR A 97 19.80 -17.18 -7.11
N THR A 98 20.93 -17.63 -7.68
CA THR A 98 20.93 -18.84 -8.51
C THR A 98 20.76 -20.02 -7.55
N GLN A 99 19.74 -20.88 -7.70
CA GLN A 99 19.32 -21.92 -6.74
C GLN A 99 20.35 -23.04 -6.43
N ARG A 100 21.65 -22.80 -6.58
CA ARG A 100 22.71 -23.82 -6.57
C ARG A 100 23.42 -24.00 -5.22
N TRP A 101 23.29 -23.10 -4.24
CA TRP A 101 24.20 -23.08 -3.07
C TRP A 101 23.54 -23.46 -1.74
N THR A 102 24.24 -24.31 -0.99
CA THR A 102 23.92 -24.82 0.35
C THR A 102 24.12 -23.76 1.45
N LEU A 103 23.54 -24.00 2.63
CA LEU A 103 23.66 -23.09 3.78
C LEU A 103 25.11 -22.90 4.26
N ASP A 104 25.92 -23.94 4.19
CA ASP A 104 27.31 -23.87 4.63
C ASP A 104 28.19 -23.08 3.64
N GLU A 105 27.92 -23.18 2.34
CA GLU A 105 28.55 -22.34 1.32
C GLU A 105 28.23 -20.85 1.53
N ARG A 106 26.98 -20.53 1.89
CA ARG A 106 26.56 -19.14 2.23
C ARG A 106 27.28 -18.60 3.46
N ARG A 107 27.42 -19.43 4.50
CA ARG A 107 28.17 -19.07 5.71
C ARG A 107 29.63 -18.79 5.40
N ASN A 108 30.25 -19.61 4.54
CA ASN A 108 31.64 -19.43 4.15
C ASN A 108 31.88 -18.13 3.38
N LEU A 109 30.93 -17.68 2.55
CA LEU A 109 31.03 -16.39 1.86
C LEU A 109 30.94 -15.21 2.84
N ILE A 110 30.04 -15.28 3.82
CA ILE A 110 29.96 -14.29 4.90
C ILE A 110 31.30 -14.21 5.65
N HIS A 111 31.94 -15.36 5.90
CA HIS A 111 33.27 -15.40 6.49
C HIS A 111 34.35 -14.77 5.60
N LEU A 112 34.33 -15.02 4.28
CA LEU A 112 35.30 -14.46 3.36
C LEU A 112 35.22 -12.92 3.32
N VAL A 113 34.01 -12.37 3.28
CA VAL A 113 33.82 -10.91 3.30
C VAL A 113 34.29 -10.33 4.63
N ARG A 114 33.98 -10.97 5.76
CA ARG A 114 34.53 -10.56 7.06
C ARG A 114 36.06 -10.52 7.04
N CYS A 115 36.70 -11.56 6.51
CA CYS A 115 38.16 -11.59 6.36
C CYS A 115 38.68 -10.45 5.49
N LEU A 116 37.95 -10.02 4.45
CA LEU A 116 38.35 -8.89 3.62
C LEU A 116 38.34 -7.57 4.41
N TYR A 117 37.32 -7.35 5.22
CA TYR A 117 37.26 -6.18 6.10
C TYR A 117 38.38 -6.20 7.16
N ASP A 118 38.64 -7.36 7.78
CA ASP A 118 39.75 -7.52 8.73
C ASP A 118 41.12 -7.28 8.03
N TYR A 119 41.30 -7.79 6.81
CA TYR A 119 42.51 -7.62 6.00
C TYR A 119 42.80 -6.16 5.64
N LEU A 120 41.77 -5.41 5.25
CA LEU A 120 41.90 -3.99 4.91
C LEU A 120 42.05 -3.11 6.15
N HIS A 121 41.42 -3.51 7.26
CA HIS A 121 41.59 -2.85 8.55
C HIS A 121 43.03 -2.93 9.05
N GLU A 122 43.67 -4.11 8.99
CA GLU A 122 45.07 -4.29 9.38
C GLU A 122 46.05 -3.45 8.52
N ARG A 123 45.61 -2.96 7.35
CA ARG A 123 46.36 -2.05 6.47
C ARG A 123 45.95 -0.58 6.61
N GLY A 124 45.15 -0.25 7.62
CA GLY A 124 44.71 1.13 7.87
C GLY A 124 43.72 1.68 6.86
N ARG A 125 43.07 0.82 6.05
CA ARG A 125 42.07 1.21 5.04
C ARG A 125 40.64 1.26 5.58
N VAL A 126 40.42 0.64 6.73
CA VAL A 126 39.14 0.58 7.46
C VAL A 126 39.39 0.98 8.90
N LEU A 127 38.56 1.87 9.47
CA LEU A 127 38.67 2.24 10.88
C LEU A 127 38.14 1.14 11.82
N ASP A 128 38.65 1.12 13.06
CA ASP A 128 38.25 0.17 14.10
C ASP A 128 36.73 0.05 14.24
N GLU A 129 36.04 1.19 14.29
CA GLU A 129 34.57 1.30 14.43
C GLU A 129 33.85 0.54 13.29
N THR A 130 34.27 0.76 12.05
CA THR A 130 33.70 0.09 10.87
C THR A 130 33.99 -1.41 10.87
N ARG A 131 35.21 -1.80 11.24
CA ARG A 131 35.62 -3.20 11.34
C ARG A 131 34.82 -3.96 12.40
N ASP A 132 34.60 -3.34 13.56
CA ASP A 132 33.88 -3.96 14.68
C ASP A 132 32.39 -4.11 14.37
N GLU A 133 31.77 -3.11 13.77
CA GLU A 133 30.37 -3.18 13.33
C GLU A 133 30.12 -4.32 12.33
N VAL A 134 30.97 -4.42 11.30
CA VAL A 134 30.91 -5.48 10.29
C VAL A 134 31.16 -6.86 10.91
N SER A 135 32.15 -6.97 11.80
CA SER A 135 32.47 -8.21 12.50
C SER A 135 31.31 -8.71 13.36
N GLN A 136 30.67 -7.81 14.11
CA GLN A 136 29.49 -8.14 14.91
C GLN A 136 28.29 -8.54 14.04
N ALA A 137 28.08 -7.86 12.92
CA ALA A 137 27.02 -8.20 11.96
C ALA A 137 27.23 -9.61 11.38
N CYS A 138 28.44 -9.92 10.92
CA CYS A 138 28.81 -11.25 10.40
C CYS A 138 28.65 -12.33 11.49
N ALA A 139 29.11 -12.08 12.71
CA ALA A 139 28.98 -13.04 13.82
C ALA A 139 27.52 -13.35 14.16
N ARG A 140 26.62 -12.36 14.16
CA ARG A 140 25.18 -12.56 14.36
C ARG A 140 24.54 -13.41 13.26
N LEU A 141 25.00 -13.27 12.02
CA LEU A 141 24.47 -14.01 10.87
C LEU A 141 24.98 -15.45 10.81
N VAL A 142 26.23 -15.69 11.22
CA VAL A 142 26.84 -17.03 11.25
C VAL A 142 26.37 -17.86 12.46
N SER A 143 26.15 -17.24 13.63
CA SER A 143 25.86 -17.93 14.91
C SER A 143 24.47 -18.58 15.05
N GLY A 144 23.63 -18.54 14.01
CA GLY A 144 22.20 -18.88 14.13
C GLY A 144 21.87 -20.36 14.31
N LYS A 145 21.66 -20.79 15.57
CA LYS A 145 20.55 -21.67 15.99
C LYS A 145 19.18 -20.95 15.94
N ARG A 146 19.10 -19.74 15.38
CA ARG A 146 17.85 -18.98 15.18
C ARG A 146 17.33 -19.18 13.76
N ARG A 147 16.03 -19.44 13.59
CA ARG A 147 15.34 -19.34 12.30
C ARG A 147 15.51 -17.90 11.80
N LEU A 148 16.37 -17.70 10.81
CA LEU A 148 16.71 -16.40 10.22
C LEU A 148 15.49 -15.66 9.64
N ASN A 149 14.37 -16.38 9.47
CA ASN A 149 13.03 -15.92 9.05
C ASN A 149 12.36 -14.91 10.02
N LEU A 150 13.00 -14.52 11.13
CA LEU A 150 12.44 -13.67 12.18
C LEU A 150 13.16 -12.33 12.38
N ILE A 151 14.15 -11.99 11.54
CA ILE A 151 14.76 -10.65 11.57
C ILE A 151 13.78 -9.65 10.92
N ARG A 152 12.79 -9.19 11.70
CA ARG A 152 11.70 -8.29 11.24
C ARG A 152 12.13 -6.82 11.04
N ARG A 153 13.37 -6.45 11.32
CA ARG A 153 13.92 -5.10 11.10
C ARG A 153 15.39 -5.22 10.69
N PRO A 154 15.88 -4.43 9.72
CA PRO A 154 17.31 -4.29 9.55
C PRO A 154 17.90 -3.81 10.88
N LEU A 155 18.94 -4.47 11.37
CA LEU A 155 19.69 -3.98 12.53
C LEU A 155 20.13 -2.55 12.18
N PRO A 156 19.78 -1.53 12.99
CA PRO A 156 20.31 -0.21 12.76
C PRO A 156 21.78 -0.23 13.15
N LEU A 157 22.67 -0.42 12.18
CA LEU A 157 23.96 0.24 12.27
C LEU A 157 23.68 1.69 11.89
N GLY A 158 23.18 2.45 12.87
CA GLY A 158 23.10 3.90 12.77
C GLY A 158 24.51 4.43 12.89
N GLY A 159 25.26 4.37 11.80
CA GLY A 159 26.68 4.70 11.76
C GLY A 159 27.11 5.03 10.34
N GLU A 160 27.90 6.09 10.21
CA GLU A 160 28.65 6.42 9.02
C GLU A 160 29.87 5.48 8.96
N LEU A 161 29.98 4.64 7.92
CA LEU A 161 31.18 3.82 7.72
C LEU A 161 32.26 4.69 7.08
N VAL A 162 33.46 4.62 7.63
CA VAL A 162 34.57 5.49 7.24
C VAL A 162 35.71 4.66 6.68
N PHE A 163 36.13 5.01 5.48
CA PHE A 163 37.20 4.35 4.74
C PHE A 163 38.25 5.35 4.31
N THR A 164 39.47 4.85 4.10
CA THR A 164 40.59 5.60 3.53
C THR A 164 41.03 4.92 2.25
N ARG A 165 41.00 5.65 1.13
CA ARG A 165 41.53 5.20 -0.17
C ARG A 165 42.83 5.94 -0.45
N LEU A 166 43.84 5.24 -0.95
CA LEU A 166 45.01 5.88 -1.51
C LEU A 166 44.72 6.29 -2.95
N ASN A 167 44.85 7.58 -3.29
CA ASN A 167 44.70 8.03 -4.66
C ASN A 167 45.90 7.55 -5.48
N PRO A 168 45.71 6.72 -6.53
CA PRO A 168 46.83 6.12 -7.27
C PRO A 168 47.65 7.15 -8.05
N ASN A 169 47.07 8.30 -8.38
CA ASN A 169 47.74 9.35 -9.15
C ASN A 169 48.51 10.34 -8.26
N THR A 170 48.08 10.53 -7.01
CA THR A 170 48.65 11.55 -6.12
C THR A 170 49.33 10.97 -4.89
N SER A 171 49.17 9.67 -4.62
CA SER A 171 49.61 8.98 -3.40
C SER A 171 49.11 9.64 -2.09
N GLN A 172 48.06 10.47 -2.16
CA GLN A 172 47.41 11.05 -1.00
C GLN A 172 46.28 10.15 -0.50
N GLU A 173 46.10 10.09 0.81
CA GLU A 173 44.97 9.38 1.41
C GLU A 173 43.72 10.26 1.40
N GLU A 174 42.66 9.72 0.84
CA GLU A 174 41.35 10.35 0.76
C GLU A 174 40.40 9.61 1.69
N ARG A 175 39.74 10.37 2.57
CA ARG A 175 38.78 9.83 3.54
C ARG A 175 37.38 9.89 2.95
N TYR A 176 36.69 8.76 2.99
CA TYR A 176 35.34 8.62 2.47
C TYR A 176 34.40 8.15 3.58
N THR A 177 33.22 8.76 3.61
CA THR A 177 32.18 8.44 4.57
C THR A 177 30.93 7.98 3.83
N PHE A 178 30.39 6.82 4.20
CA PHE A 178 29.23 6.23 3.54
C PHE A 178 28.17 5.76 4.54
N ASN A 179 26.90 6.04 4.22
CA ASN A 179 25.76 5.51 4.95
C ASN A 179 25.41 4.11 4.40
N HIS A 180 25.54 3.08 5.24
CA HIS A 180 25.64 1.71 4.76
C HIS A 180 24.39 0.85 4.93
N GLN A 181 23.20 1.41 4.68
CA GLN A 181 21.95 0.64 4.65
C GLN A 181 21.92 -0.45 3.55
N ARG A 182 22.68 -0.31 2.46
CA ARG A 182 22.71 -1.30 1.36
C ARG A 182 23.35 -2.65 1.74
N LEU A 183 24.49 -2.72 2.46
CA LEU A 183 25.08 -4.03 2.89
C LEU A 183 24.06 -4.84 3.67
N LEU A 184 23.45 -4.25 4.71
CA LEU A 184 22.55 -5.01 5.59
C LEU A 184 21.27 -5.44 4.89
N MET A 185 20.73 -4.63 3.95
CA MET A 185 19.56 -5.00 3.15
C MET A 185 19.88 -6.09 2.14
N VAL A 186 21.05 -6.04 1.50
CA VAL A 186 21.58 -7.09 0.64
C VAL A 186 21.75 -8.38 1.44
N TRP A 187 22.32 -8.31 2.64
CA TRP A 187 22.58 -9.49 3.48
C TRP A 187 21.32 -10.06 4.14
N ALA A 188 20.29 -9.24 4.36
CA ALA A 188 18.94 -9.70 4.69
C ALA A 188 18.25 -10.34 3.47
N GLY A 189 18.51 -9.81 2.26
CA GLY A 189 18.03 -10.34 0.99
C GLY A 189 18.65 -11.69 0.59
N ALA A 190 19.91 -11.97 0.97
CA ALA A 190 20.55 -13.28 0.79
C ALA A 190 19.76 -14.45 1.43
N PHE A 191 18.84 -14.13 2.35
CA PHE A 191 17.95 -15.09 3.02
C PHE A 191 16.45 -14.90 2.66
N HIS A 192 16.11 -13.93 1.80
CA HIS A 192 14.74 -13.65 1.35
C HIS A 192 14.70 -13.49 -0.17
N GLN A 193 14.16 -14.51 -0.84
CA GLN A 193 14.34 -14.77 -2.27
C GLN A 193 13.68 -13.81 -3.27
N ASP A 194 12.94 -12.77 -2.89
CA ASP A 194 12.07 -12.16 -3.93
C ASP A 194 11.54 -10.73 -3.66
N TRP A 195 12.41 -9.72 -3.66
CA TRP A 195 11.96 -8.33 -3.49
C TRP A 195 11.94 -7.50 -4.79
N ARG A 196 12.89 -7.73 -5.72
CA ARG A 196 12.97 -7.00 -7.00
C ARG A 196 11.88 -7.44 -8.00
N THR A 197 11.52 -8.72 -8.00
CA THR A 197 10.37 -9.24 -8.77
C THR A 197 9.06 -8.67 -8.24
N MET A 198 8.92 -8.55 -6.91
CA MET A 198 7.77 -7.91 -6.30
C MET A 198 7.67 -6.42 -6.68
N LEU A 199 8.78 -5.69 -6.69
CA LEU A 199 8.76 -4.27 -7.06
C LEU A 199 8.43 -4.04 -8.53
N SER A 200 9.06 -4.73 -9.47
CA SER A 200 8.73 -4.55 -10.90
C SER A 200 7.29 -4.95 -11.25
N VAL A 201 6.72 -5.94 -10.56
CA VAL A 201 5.32 -6.38 -10.69
C VAL A 201 4.34 -5.44 -9.96
N CYS A 202 4.78 -4.67 -8.95
CA CYS A 202 3.94 -3.75 -8.15
C CYS A 202 4.12 -2.26 -8.49
N GLU A 203 5.21 -1.87 -9.13
CA GLU A 203 5.56 -0.47 -9.49
C GLU A 203 4.78 0.01 -10.72
N THR A 204 4.37 -0.93 -11.58
CA THR A 204 3.35 -0.67 -12.58
C THR A 204 2.00 -0.80 -11.89
N VAL A 205 1.18 0.23 -11.99
CA VAL A 205 -0.21 0.25 -11.53
C VAL A 205 -0.84 -1.12 -11.84
N PRO A 206 -1.24 -1.94 -10.84
CA PRO A 206 -1.68 -3.31 -11.11
C PRO A 206 -2.96 -3.29 -11.92
N SER A 207 -2.83 -3.32 -13.24
CA SER A 207 -3.95 -3.14 -14.15
C SER A 207 -4.80 -4.40 -14.18
N GLY A 208 -6.04 -4.28 -14.65
CA GLY A 208 -6.88 -5.45 -14.94
C GLY A 208 -6.20 -6.38 -15.96
N ALA A 209 -5.46 -5.81 -16.92
CA ALA A 209 -4.69 -6.56 -17.92
C ALA A 209 -3.62 -7.47 -17.30
N GLN A 210 -2.88 -6.99 -16.31
CA GLN A 210 -1.87 -7.81 -15.62
C GLN A 210 -2.50 -9.03 -14.95
N LYS A 211 -3.65 -8.86 -14.28
CA LYS A 211 -4.36 -9.98 -13.63
C LYS A 211 -4.94 -10.95 -14.66
N ALA A 212 -5.49 -10.44 -15.76
CA ALA A 212 -5.95 -11.27 -16.87
C ALA A 212 -4.81 -12.10 -17.48
N ALA A 213 -3.61 -11.51 -17.63
CA ALA A 213 -2.43 -12.20 -18.12
C ALA A 213 -1.91 -13.28 -17.15
N LEU A 214 -1.88 -12.98 -15.84
CA LEU A 214 -1.55 -13.98 -14.82
C LEU A 214 -2.50 -15.18 -14.87
N ILE A 215 -3.81 -14.92 -15.01
CA ILE A 215 -4.82 -15.97 -15.10
C ILE A 215 -4.70 -16.74 -16.42
N HIS A 216 -4.45 -16.04 -17.54
CA HIS A 216 -4.19 -16.68 -18.83
C HIS A 216 -3.04 -17.68 -18.73
N GLU A 217 -1.91 -17.24 -18.19
CA GLU A 217 -0.71 -18.06 -18.07
C GLU A 217 -0.93 -19.25 -17.14
N LEU A 218 -1.61 -19.02 -16.01
CA LEU A 218 -1.97 -20.07 -15.06
C LEU A 218 -2.87 -21.13 -15.69
N ILE A 219 -3.85 -20.72 -16.52
CA ILE A 219 -4.71 -21.64 -17.26
C ILE A 219 -3.92 -22.40 -18.33
N ALA A 220 -3.05 -21.69 -19.08
CA ALA A 220 -2.24 -22.29 -20.15
C ALA A 220 -1.28 -23.37 -19.61
N LEU A 221 -0.70 -23.13 -18.43
CA LEU A 221 0.17 -24.09 -17.74
C LEU A 221 -0.61 -25.20 -17.01
N GLY A 222 -1.93 -25.13 -16.96
CA GLY A 222 -2.76 -26.10 -16.25
C GLY A 222 -2.60 -26.06 -14.73
N LEU A 223 -2.23 -24.90 -14.17
CA LEU A 223 -1.93 -24.71 -12.75
C LEU A 223 -3.14 -24.24 -11.90
N TYR A 224 -4.36 -24.29 -12.46
CA TYR A 224 -5.59 -24.01 -11.71
C TYR A 224 -6.20 -25.28 -11.12
N ASP A 225 -6.97 -25.10 -10.06
CA ASP A 225 -7.77 -26.14 -9.43
C ASP A 225 -8.97 -26.52 -10.31
N ARG A 226 -8.81 -27.64 -11.05
CA ARG A 226 -9.81 -28.13 -12.01
C ARG A 226 -11.07 -28.65 -11.33
N GLU A 227 -10.94 -29.27 -10.15
CA GLU A 227 -12.07 -29.80 -9.40
C GLU A 227 -12.92 -28.65 -8.86
N PHE A 228 -12.27 -27.64 -8.26
CA PHE A 228 -12.94 -26.42 -7.83
C PHE A 228 -13.65 -25.74 -8.99
N VAL A 229 -12.99 -25.58 -10.15
CA VAL A 229 -13.61 -24.97 -11.32
C VAL A 229 -14.84 -25.74 -11.80
N ALA A 230 -14.76 -27.06 -11.93
CA ALA A 230 -15.86 -27.88 -12.42
C ALA A 230 -17.10 -27.84 -11.49
N GLU A 231 -16.87 -27.87 -10.18
CA GLU A 231 -17.96 -27.99 -9.20
C GLU A 231 -18.49 -26.62 -8.75
N TRP A 232 -17.59 -25.68 -8.44
CA TRP A 232 -17.88 -24.50 -7.62
C TRP A 232 -17.90 -23.19 -8.39
N THR A 233 -17.82 -23.21 -9.72
CA THR A 233 -17.76 -21.98 -10.52
C THR A 233 -18.85 -21.88 -11.59
N ARG A 234 -19.11 -20.64 -12.03
CA ARG A 234 -19.99 -20.29 -13.15
C ARG A 234 -19.24 -19.35 -14.09
N GLY A 235 -19.33 -19.59 -15.40
CA GLY A 235 -18.80 -18.69 -16.43
C GLY A 235 -17.30 -18.81 -16.70
N PHE A 236 -16.68 -19.94 -16.31
CA PHE A 236 -15.23 -20.13 -16.45
C PHE A 236 -14.80 -20.20 -17.92
N ASP A 237 -15.55 -20.88 -18.79
CA ASP A 237 -15.15 -21.04 -20.20
C ASP A 237 -15.19 -19.71 -20.96
N GLU A 238 -16.19 -18.87 -20.68
CA GLU A 238 -16.31 -17.52 -21.21
C GLU A 238 -15.13 -16.64 -20.74
N TYR A 239 -14.79 -16.74 -19.44
CA TYR A 239 -13.66 -16.00 -18.92
C TYR A 239 -12.32 -16.51 -19.44
N ARG A 240 -12.15 -17.83 -19.58
CA ARG A 240 -10.99 -18.47 -20.20
C ARG A 240 -10.80 -17.99 -21.63
N ALA A 241 -11.87 -17.91 -22.41
CA ALA A 241 -11.82 -17.37 -23.77
C ALA A 241 -11.39 -15.89 -23.79
N TYR A 242 -11.90 -15.09 -22.84
CA TYR A 242 -11.50 -13.68 -22.71
C TYR A 242 -10.02 -13.51 -22.34
N VAL A 243 -9.55 -14.18 -21.28
CA VAL A 243 -8.14 -14.06 -20.83
C VAL A 243 -7.16 -14.64 -21.85
N ALA A 244 -7.57 -15.57 -22.71
CA ALA A 244 -6.76 -16.05 -23.82
C ALA A 244 -6.34 -14.93 -24.80
N THR A 245 -7.00 -13.77 -24.77
CA THR A 245 -6.61 -12.60 -25.54
C THR A 245 -5.43 -11.83 -24.93
N PHE A 246 -5.01 -12.14 -23.70
CA PHE A 246 -3.90 -11.52 -22.97
C PHE A 246 -2.66 -12.45 -22.98
N SER A 247 -2.12 -12.70 -24.18
CA SER A 247 -0.81 -13.36 -24.30
C SER A 247 0.26 -12.59 -23.50
N LEU A 248 1.35 -13.26 -23.11
CA LEU A 248 2.42 -12.61 -22.36
C LEU A 248 3.02 -11.39 -23.11
N ASP A 249 3.13 -11.46 -24.45
CA ASP A 249 3.60 -10.34 -25.26
C ASP A 249 2.67 -9.14 -25.16
N ARG A 250 1.36 -9.36 -25.32
CA ARG A 250 0.35 -8.30 -25.18
C ARG A 250 0.31 -7.75 -23.76
N ALA A 251 0.46 -8.62 -22.76
CA ALA A 251 0.49 -8.21 -21.36
C ALA A 251 1.71 -7.34 -21.08
N GLN A 252 2.88 -7.68 -21.61
CA GLN A 252 4.08 -6.86 -21.50
C GLN A 252 3.90 -5.50 -22.17
N GLU A 253 3.27 -5.45 -23.35
CA GLU A 253 2.97 -4.20 -24.04
C GLU A 253 2.06 -3.27 -23.21
N ILE A 254 0.97 -3.82 -22.64
CA ILE A 254 0.00 -3.03 -21.86
C ILE A 254 0.58 -2.61 -20.50
N THR A 255 1.28 -3.52 -19.81
CA THR A 255 1.69 -3.32 -18.42
C THR A 255 3.07 -2.72 -18.27
N GLY A 256 3.94 -2.86 -19.26
CA GLY A 256 5.38 -2.59 -19.15
C GLY A 256 6.16 -3.63 -18.34
N VAL A 257 5.50 -4.67 -17.81
CA VAL A 257 6.15 -5.75 -17.04
C VAL A 257 6.67 -6.81 -18.00
N PRO A 258 7.95 -7.22 -17.91
CA PRO A 258 8.49 -8.27 -18.75
C PRO A 258 7.65 -9.56 -18.69
N ALA A 259 7.37 -10.14 -19.86
CA ALA A 259 6.57 -11.35 -20.06
C ALA A 259 7.01 -12.50 -19.13
N GLU A 260 8.32 -12.70 -18.99
CA GLU A 260 8.91 -13.72 -18.14
C GLU A 260 8.57 -13.49 -16.65
N LEU A 261 8.53 -12.24 -16.17
CA LEU A 261 8.17 -11.95 -14.79
C LEU A 261 6.68 -12.18 -14.52
N ILE A 262 5.82 -11.90 -15.50
CA ILE A 262 4.39 -12.23 -15.42
C ILE A 262 4.23 -13.74 -15.28
N ARG A 263 4.94 -14.52 -16.08
CA ARG A 263 4.94 -15.99 -15.99
C ARG A 263 5.45 -16.49 -14.65
N GLN A 264 6.59 -15.98 -14.17
CA GLN A 264 7.14 -16.33 -12.87
C GLN A 264 6.16 -16.03 -11.74
N ALA A 265 5.50 -14.87 -11.77
CA ALA A 265 4.49 -14.50 -10.77
C ALA A 265 3.28 -15.45 -10.80
N ALA A 266 2.79 -15.85 -11.98
CA ALA A 266 1.71 -16.81 -12.12
C ALA A 266 2.09 -18.18 -11.52
N VAL A 267 3.28 -18.69 -11.86
CA VAL A 267 3.80 -19.96 -11.32
C VAL A 267 3.97 -19.87 -9.81
N LEU A 268 4.64 -18.81 -9.31
CA LEU A 268 4.91 -18.61 -7.89
C LEU A 268 3.62 -18.59 -7.07
N TYR A 269 2.62 -17.82 -7.50
CA TYR A 269 1.35 -17.71 -6.78
C TYR A 269 0.55 -19.03 -6.83
N ALA A 270 0.57 -19.73 -7.97
CA ALA A 270 -0.11 -21.01 -8.10
C ALA A 270 0.56 -22.13 -7.29
N SER A 271 1.90 -22.20 -7.28
CA SER A 271 2.65 -23.25 -6.59
C SER A 271 2.82 -23.01 -5.08
N THR A 272 2.71 -21.76 -4.64
CA THR A 272 2.74 -21.44 -3.20
C THR A 272 1.40 -21.79 -2.56
N LYS A 273 1.41 -22.76 -1.65
CA LYS A 273 0.20 -23.26 -0.99
C LYS A 273 0.42 -23.39 0.53
N PRO A 274 -0.41 -22.74 1.36
CA PRO A 274 -1.44 -21.76 0.99
C PRO A 274 -0.80 -20.43 0.56
N ALA A 275 -1.47 -19.68 -0.32
CA ALA A 275 -1.14 -18.29 -0.61
C ALA A 275 -2.35 -17.40 -0.33
N ALA A 276 -2.10 -16.20 0.19
CA ALA A 276 -3.13 -15.20 0.45
C ALA A 276 -2.84 -13.93 -0.35
N MET A 277 -3.90 -13.30 -0.85
CA MET A 277 -3.84 -12.00 -1.48
C MET A 277 -4.54 -10.97 -0.60
N MET A 278 -3.85 -9.89 -0.22
CA MET A 278 -4.44 -8.79 0.52
C MET A 278 -4.62 -7.59 -0.41
N PRO A 279 -5.79 -7.45 -1.08
CA PRO A 279 -6.05 -6.28 -1.88
C PRO A 279 -6.14 -5.06 -0.98
N SER A 280 -5.59 -3.94 -1.45
CA SER A 280 -5.69 -2.66 -0.74
C SER A 280 -6.91 -1.87 -1.22
N SER A 281 -7.52 -1.11 -0.32
CA SER A 281 -8.72 -0.31 -0.56
C SER A 281 -8.48 0.93 -1.42
N THR A 282 -7.26 1.16 -1.94
CA THR A 282 -6.96 2.32 -2.80
C THR A 282 -6.29 2.00 -4.13
N PRO A 283 -5.15 1.26 -4.22
CA PRO A 283 -4.41 1.15 -5.47
C PRO A 283 -5.09 0.23 -6.50
N VAL A 284 -5.99 -0.66 -6.07
CA VAL A 284 -6.73 -1.57 -6.98
C VAL A 284 -8.04 -0.94 -7.42
N VAL A 285 -8.72 -0.23 -6.52
CA VAL A 285 -10.12 0.19 -6.67
C VAL A 285 -10.31 1.67 -7.05
N HIS A 286 -9.31 2.53 -6.85
CA HIS A 286 -9.37 3.94 -7.29
C HIS A 286 -8.99 4.10 -8.77
N HIS A 287 -9.53 3.23 -9.60
CA HIS A 287 -9.40 3.23 -11.05
C HIS A 287 -10.80 3.28 -11.66
N THR A 288 -10.91 3.74 -12.90
CA THR A 288 -12.12 3.56 -13.71
C THR A 288 -12.46 2.10 -14.03
N ASN A 289 -11.55 1.18 -13.67
CA ASN A 289 -11.72 -0.28 -13.74
C ASN A 289 -11.76 -0.92 -12.34
N GLY A 290 -11.99 -0.14 -11.28
CA GLY A 290 -11.77 -0.55 -9.89
C GLY A 290 -12.49 -1.84 -9.51
N VAL A 291 -13.78 -1.97 -9.89
CA VAL A 291 -14.55 -3.19 -9.59
C VAL A 291 -14.02 -4.39 -10.37
N GLN A 292 -13.72 -4.23 -11.66
CA GLN A 292 -13.24 -5.32 -12.50
C GLN A 292 -11.84 -5.79 -12.07
N ASN A 293 -10.97 -4.87 -11.65
CA ASN A 293 -9.66 -5.18 -11.07
C ASN A 293 -9.80 -6.06 -9.83
N GLN A 294 -10.74 -5.72 -8.94
CA GLN A 294 -11.00 -6.46 -7.70
C GLN A 294 -11.60 -7.84 -7.99
N ARG A 295 -12.51 -7.93 -8.98
CA ARG A 295 -13.09 -9.21 -9.42
C ARG A 295 -12.03 -10.14 -10.00
N ALA A 296 -11.13 -9.64 -10.85
CA ALA A 296 -10.01 -10.42 -11.37
C ALA A 296 -9.07 -10.91 -10.26
N ALA A 297 -8.82 -10.10 -9.23
CA ALA A 297 -8.05 -10.52 -8.05
C ALA A 297 -8.75 -11.67 -7.30
N ALA A 298 -10.07 -11.56 -7.07
CA ALA A 298 -10.85 -12.62 -6.44
C ALA A 298 -10.82 -13.92 -7.24
N MET A 299 -10.90 -13.84 -8.58
CA MET A 299 -10.80 -15.00 -9.49
C MET A 299 -9.48 -15.74 -9.36
N LEU A 300 -8.37 -15.01 -9.29
CA LEU A 300 -7.06 -15.61 -9.11
C LEU A 300 -6.96 -16.39 -7.78
N VAL A 301 -7.57 -15.87 -6.70
CA VAL A 301 -7.68 -16.58 -5.41
C VAL A 301 -8.47 -17.89 -5.53
N GLY A 302 -9.62 -17.86 -6.21
CA GLY A 302 -10.46 -19.05 -6.41
C GLY A 302 -9.80 -20.10 -7.30
N LEU A 303 -9.27 -19.71 -8.46
CA LEU A 303 -8.61 -20.60 -9.42
C LEU A 303 -7.41 -21.33 -8.83
N THR A 304 -6.81 -20.78 -7.78
CA THR A 304 -5.64 -21.36 -7.13
C THR A 304 -5.98 -22.17 -5.88
N GLY A 305 -7.26 -22.43 -5.59
CA GLY A 305 -7.65 -23.19 -4.40
C GLY A 305 -7.27 -22.51 -3.08
N ASN A 306 -7.05 -21.18 -3.12
CA ASN A 306 -6.64 -20.38 -1.97
C ASN A 306 -7.84 -19.71 -1.27
N PHE A 307 -9.06 -19.91 -1.79
CA PHE A 307 -10.29 -19.38 -1.20
C PHE A 307 -10.76 -20.24 -0.02
N ASP A 308 -11.01 -19.58 1.10
CA ASP A 308 -11.60 -20.15 2.32
C ASP A 308 -10.84 -21.34 2.92
N VAL A 309 -9.50 -21.26 2.93
CA VAL A 309 -8.59 -22.26 3.51
C VAL A 309 -7.65 -21.63 4.55
N PRO A 310 -7.12 -22.40 5.52
CA PRO A 310 -6.13 -21.90 6.47
C PRO A 310 -4.91 -21.32 5.76
N GLY A 311 -4.53 -20.09 6.10
CA GLY A 311 -3.40 -19.39 5.45
C GLY A 311 -3.70 -18.80 4.07
N GLY A 312 -4.92 -19.01 3.54
CA GLY A 312 -5.42 -18.38 2.31
C GLY A 312 -6.34 -17.18 2.59
N ASN A 313 -7.23 -16.90 1.66
CA ASN A 313 -8.23 -15.83 1.75
C ASN A 313 -9.51 -16.34 2.40
N VAL A 314 -9.67 -16.08 3.69
CA VAL A 314 -10.81 -16.58 4.47
C VAL A 314 -11.90 -15.52 4.56
N PRO A 315 -13.06 -15.68 3.89
CA PRO A 315 -14.20 -14.79 4.11
C PRO A 315 -14.70 -14.97 5.55
N GLN A 316 -14.83 -13.85 6.26
CA GLN A 316 -15.37 -13.79 7.61
C GLN A 316 -16.67 -12.99 7.61
N PRO A 317 -17.69 -13.41 8.39
CA PRO A 317 -18.86 -12.57 8.63
C PRO A 317 -18.45 -11.19 9.14
N LEU A 318 -19.18 -10.18 8.69
CA LEU A 318 -19.08 -8.84 9.25
C LEU A 318 -19.68 -8.85 10.66
N ALA A 319 -18.98 -8.20 11.58
CA ALA A 319 -19.50 -7.86 12.90
C ALA A 319 -19.79 -6.34 12.97
N TRP A 320 -19.87 -5.80 14.18
CA TRP A 320 -20.02 -4.37 14.47
C TRP A 320 -19.24 -3.46 13.51
N LEU A 321 -19.95 -2.51 12.87
CA LEU A 321 -19.38 -1.52 11.94
C LEU A 321 -18.57 -2.13 10.79
N GLU A 322 -19.09 -3.21 10.19
CA GLU A 322 -18.49 -3.88 9.03
C GLU A 322 -17.08 -4.43 9.30
N VAL A 323 -16.72 -4.69 10.57
CA VAL A 323 -15.44 -5.30 10.91
C VAL A 323 -15.48 -6.80 10.57
N PRO A 324 -14.73 -7.28 9.57
CA PRO A 324 -14.72 -8.69 9.23
C PRO A 324 -14.01 -9.49 10.33
N GLY A 325 -14.63 -10.59 10.77
CA GLY A 325 -14.02 -11.48 11.77
C GLY A 325 -14.09 -10.98 13.21
N GLY A 326 -14.86 -9.91 13.48
CA GLY A 326 -15.11 -9.46 14.86
C GLY A 326 -15.74 -10.55 15.74
N GLY A 327 -16.45 -11.51 15.14
CA GLY A 327 -16.79 -12.79 15.78
C GLY A 327 -17.99 -12.77 16.70
N PHE A 328 -18.88 -11.78 16.60
CA PHE A 328 -20.15 -11.74 17.31
C PHE A 328 -21.26 -11.13 16.45
N PRO A 329 -22.53 -11.54 16.65
CA PRO A 329 -23.67 -10.91 16.01
C PRO A 329 -24.03 -9.58 16.70
N ALA A 330 -24.51 -8.60 15.94
CA ALA A 330 -25.03 -7.34 16.44
C ALA A 330 -26.24 -6.88 15.59
N ARG A 331 -27.04 -5.96 16.12
CA ARG A 331 -28.17 -5.32 15.39
C ARG A 331 -27.79 -4.02 14.71
N ASP A 332 -26.51 -3.78 14.40
CA ASP A 332 -26.05 -2.51 13.85
C ASP A 332 -26.60 -2.22 12.45
N HIS A 333 -26.87 -3.24 11.62
CA HIS A 333 -27.58 -3.06 10.35
C HIS A 333 -29.00 -2.54 10.58
N ALA A 334 -29.76 -3.18 11.48
CA ALA A 334 -31.12 -2.76 11.82
C ALA A 334 -31.15 -1.33 12.41
N PHE A 335 -30.11 -0.94 13.14
CA PHE A 335 -29.95 0.43 13.64
C PHE A 335 -29.67 1.43 12.50
N LYS A 336 -28.81 1.08 11.53
CA LYS A 336 -28.45 1.95 10.39
C LYS A 336 -29.60 2.12 9.39
N MET A 337 -30.44 1.09 9.23
CA MET A 337 -31.52 1.04 8.24
C MET A 337 -32.89 0.81 8.91
N PRO A 338 -33.40 1.79 9.70
CA PRO A 338 -34.69 1.66 10.38
C PRO A 338 -35.87 1.71 9.40
N ARG A 339 -35.66 2.17 8.17
CA ARG A 339 -36.66 2.21 7.09
C ARG A 339 -36.13 1.50 5.85
N LYS A 340 -37.01 0.81 5.14
CA LYS A 340 -36.66 0.13 3.88
C LYS A 340 -36.48 1.14 2.76
N TRP A 341 -35.50 0.92 1.88
CA TRP A 341 -35.28 1.77 0.70
C TRP A 341 -36.50 1.87 -0.21
N SER A 342 -37.34 0.83 -0.28
CA SER A 342 -38.60 0.86 -1.04
C SER A 342 -39.63 1.87 -0.53
N GLU A 343 -39.46 2.40 0.69
CA GLU A 343 -40.36 3.38 1.32
C GLU A 343 -39.78 4.81 1.28
N MET A 344 -38.62 4.98 0.65
CA MET A 344 -37.88 6.24 0.58
C MET A 344 -37.67 6.65 -0.89
N PRO A 345 -37.35 7.93 -1.18
CA PRO A 345 -36.93 8.34 -2.51
C PRO A 345 -35.74 7.51 -3.04
N PRO A 346 -35.56 7.41 -4.37
CA PRO A 346 -34.40 6.75 -4.94
C PRO A 346 -33.10 7.27 -4.34
N ARG A 347 -32.17 6.37 -4.00
CA ARG A 347 -30.88 6.77 -3.45
C ARG A 347 -30.13 7.68 -4.43
N VAL A 348 -29.32 8.59 -3.89
CA VAL A 348 -28.36 9.38 -4.70
C VAL A 348 -27.52 8.42 -5.55
N GLY A 349 -27.48 8.67 -6.87
CA GLY A 349 -26.77 7.84 -7.84
C GLY A 349 -27.41 6.49 -8.19
N ALA A 350 -28.63 6.19 -7.74
CA ALA A 350 -29.28 4.90 -8.00
C ALA A 350 -29.51 4.61 -9.48
N ASP A 351 -29.85 5.63 -10.24
CA ASP A 351 -30.07 5.60 -11.68
C ASP A 351 -28.76 5.43 -12.45
N ARG A 352 -27.64 6.01 -11.98
CA ARG A 352 -26.32 5.93 -12.64
C ARG A 352 -25.52 4.70 -12.25
N PHE A 353 -25.61 4.27 -11.00
CA PHE A 353 -24.84 3.18 -10.41
C PHE A 353 -25.77 2.11 -9.84
N PRO A 354 -26.51 1.40 -10.69
CA PRO A 354 -27.51 0.44 -10.24
C PRO A 354 -26.88 -0.77 -9.55
N VAL A 355 -25.68 -1.19 -9.96
CA VAL A 355 -24.95 -2.29 -9.32
C VAL A 355 -24.52 -1.91 -7.90
N TRP A 356 -23.97 -0.70 -7.70
CA TRP A 356 -23.68 -0.17 -6.36
C TRP A 356 -24.93 -0.22 -5.47
N THR A 357 -26.04 0.25 -6.00
CA THR A 357 -27.33 0.37 -5.31
C THR A 357 -27.92 -1.00 -4.94
N GLU A 358 -27.72 -2.02 -5.77
CA GLU A 358 -28.13 -3.40 -5.47
C GLU A 358 -27.25 -4.04 -4.39
N MET A 359 -25.95 -3.69 -4.34
CA MET A 359 -24.97 -4.34 -3.47
C MET A 359 -24.75 -3.64 -2.13
N ILE A 360 -25.01 -2.34 -2.05
CA ILE A 360 -24.65 -1.49 -0.92
C ILE A 360 -25.88 -0.68 -0.50
N ASP A 361 -26.24 -0.73 0.79
CA ASP A 361 -27.34 0.03 1.38
C ASP A 361 -27.01 1.52 1.57
N GLN A 362 -26.30 2.16 0.64
CA GLN A 362 -25.88 3.57 0.74
C GLN A 362 -26.11 4.27 -0.61
N GLY A 363 -26.28 5.61 -0.57
CA GLY A 363 -26.20 6.41 -1.79
C GLY A 363 -24.77 6.47 -2.33
N GLN A 364 -24.62 6.65 -3.64
CA GLN A 364 -23.30 6.83 -4.25
C GLN A 364 -22.87 8.30 -4.12
N ALA A 365 -22.03 8.60 -3.13
CA ALA A 365 -21.58 9.94 -2.80
C ALA A 365 -20.98 10.70 -3.99
N MET A 366 -20.24 10.04 -4.90
CA MET A 366 -19.64 10.69 -6.07
C MET A 366 -20.68 11.28 -7.04
N ASP A 367 -21.96 10.92 -6.90
CA ASP A 367 -23.06 11.52 -7.68
C ASP A 367 -23.62 12.81 -7.06
N LEU A 368 -23.23 13.16 -5.83
CA LEU A 368 -23.72 14.37 -5.14
C LEU A 368 -23.54 15.65 -5.96
N PRO A 369 -22.37 15.97 -6.56
CA PRO A 369 -22.19 17.21 -7.31
C PRO A 369 -23.21 17.36 -8.45
N ARG A 370 -23.45 16.27 -9.20
CA ARG A 370 -24.44 16.23 -10.28
C ARG A 370 -25.85 16.36 -9.74
N HIS A 371 -26.22 15.55 -8.74
CA HIS A 371 -27.59 15.52 -8.21
C HIS A 371 -27.97 16.89 -7.61
N ILE A 372 -27.07 17.52 -6.84
CA ILE A 372 -27.29 18.86 -6.30
C ILE A 372 -27.46 19.90 -7.43
N THR A 373 -26.58 19.88 -8.43
CA THR A 373 -26.62 20.86 -9.52
C THR A 373 -27.81 20.70 -10.45
N THR A 374 -28.23 19.46 -10.73
CA THR A 374 -29.31 19.16 -11.69
C THR A 374 -30.68 19.09 -11.03
N GLY A 375 -30.74 18.77 -9.74
CA GLY A 375 -32.00 18.49 -9.03
C GLY A 375 -32.71 17.22 -9.53
N ASP A 376 -31.98 16.31 -10.19
CA ASP A 376 -32.50 15.07 -10.75
C ASP A 376 -31.91 13.84 -10.01
N PRO A 377 -32.75 12.86 -9.60
CA PRO A 377 -34.20 12.75 -9.83
C PRO A 377 -35.09 13.63 -8.95
N TYR A 378 -34.54 14.31 -7.94
CA TYR A 378 -35.28 15.26 -7.11
C TYR A 378 -34.32 16.31 -6.53
N PRO A 379 -34.81 17.51 -6.13
CA PRO A 379 -33.92 18.54 -5.62
C PRO A 379 -33.35 18.17 -4.24
N LEU A 380 -32.02 18.20 -4.12
CA LEU A 380 -31.33 18.22 -2.83
C LEU A 380 -31.23 19.67 -2.36
N ARG A 381 -31.73 19.96 -1.15
CA ARG A 381 -31.80 21.32 -0.59
C ARG A 381 -30.91 21.55 0.62
N ALA A 382 -30.54 20.49 1.33
CA ALA A 382 -29.76 20.59 2.55
C ALA A 382 -28.67 19.53 2.60
N PHE A 383 -27.53 19.86 3.22
CA PHE A 383 -26.44 18.92 3.49
C PHE A 383 -26.03 19.00 4.97
N VAL A 384 -26.03 17.86 5.65
CA VAL A 384 -25.53 17.72 7.02
C VAL A 384 -24.35 16.77 6.99
N GLY A 385 -23.14 17.31 7.12
CA GLY A 385 -21.89 16.56 7.03
C GLY A 385 -21.25 16.35 8.40
N PHE A 386 -20.84 15.11 8.70
CA PHE A 386 -20.02 14.76 9.87
C PHE A 386 -18.62 14.38 9.38
N GLY A 387 -17.64 15.24 9.63
CA GLY A 387 -16.24 15.03 9.22
C GLY A 387 -16.02 14.92 7.70
N VAL A 388 -16.87 15.56 6.88
CA VAL A 388 -16.76 15.56 5.41
C VAL A 388 -15.92 16.73 4.93
N ASN A 389 -15.01 16.47 3.99
CA ASN A 389 -14.26 17.51 3.29
C ASN A 389 -14.47 17.42 1.77
N TYR A 390 -14.91 18.50 1.13
CA TYR A 390 -15.18 18.51 -0.32
C TYR A 390 -13.93 18.15 -1.15
N ARG A 391 -12.72 18.40 -0.62
CA ARG A 391 -11.44 18.09 -1.29
C ARG A 391 -11.17 16.59 -1.46
N MET A 392 -11.97 15.75 -0.80
CA MET A 392 -11.94 14.29 -0.98
C MET A 392 -12.50 13.83 -2.33
N PHE A 393 -13.23 14.68 -3.06
CA PHE A 393 -13.86 14.36 -4.34
C PHE A 393 -12.93 14.66 -5.52
N PRO A 394 -12.96 13.87 -6.62
CA PRO A 394 -12.35 14.30 -7.87
C PRO A 394 -13.07 15.56 -8.37
N GLY A 395 -12.36 16.46 -9.04
CA GLY A 395 -12.96 17.74 -9.46
C GLY A 395 -13.51 18.50 -8.26
N SER A 396 -12.74 18.58 -7.17
CA SER A 396 -13.23 19.10 -5.87
C SER A 396 -13.87 20.49 -5.94
N LYS A 397 -13.50 21.32 -6.93
CA LYS A 397 -14.16 22.60 -7.23
C LYS A 397 -15.63 22.41 -7.64
N ASP A 398 -15.93 21.42 -8.46
CA ASP A 398 -17.29 21.14 -8.92
C ASP A 398 -18.19 20.75 -7.74
N PHE A 399 -17.66 19.98 -6.79
CA PHE A 399 -18.41 19.64 -5.59
C PHE A 399 -18.60 20.85 -4.67
N LEU A 400 -17.58 21.70 -4.51
CA LEU A 400 -17.71 22.95 -3.75
C LEU A 400 -18.79 23.86 -4.36
N GLU A 401 -18.75 24.07 -5.68
CA GLU A 401 -19.75 24.87 -6.40
C GLU A 401 -21.15 24.27 -6.28
N ALA A 402 -21.28 22.94 -6.27
CA ALA A 402 -22.54 22.27 -6.04
C ALA A 402 -23.04 22.50 -4.60
N LEU A 403 -22.18 22.32 -3.59
CA LEU A 403 -22.52 22.55 -2.18
C LEU A 403 -23.08 23.96 -1.97
N GLN A 404 -22.44 24.99 -2.55
CA GLN A 404 -22.86 26.39 -2.44
C GLN A 404 -24.24 26.70 -3.05
N LYS A 405 -24.86 25.78 -3.79
CA LYS A 405 -26.22 25.93 -4.34
C LYS A 405 -27.31 25.42 -3.40
N LEU A 406 -26.94 24.73 -2.32
CA LEU A 406 -27.88 24.23 -1.34
C LEU A 406 -28.49 25.39 -0.53
N ASP A 407 -29.73 25.21 -0.09
CA ASP A 407 -30.44 26.18 0.74
C ASP A 407 -29.90 26.16 2.19
N PHE A 408 -29.24 25.07 2.60
CA PHE A 408 -28.71 24.90 3.95
C PHE A 408 -27.55 23.90 4.02
N ILE A 409 -26.48 24.27 4.73
CA ILE A 409 -25.31 23.43 4.99
C ILE A 409 -24.98 23.45 6.48
N CYS A 410 -24.97 22.28 7.11
CA CYS A 410 -24.50 22.09 8.47
C CYS A 410 -23.30 21.14 8.50
N MET A 411 -22.24 21.53 9.21
CA MET A 411 -21.02 20.74 9.32
C MET A 411 -20.68 20.48 10.78
N ALA A 412 -20.62 19.22 11.18
CA ALA A 412 -20.02 18.79 12.44
C ALA A 412 -18.57 18.35 12.18
N ASP A 413 -17.61 19.05 12.79
CA ASP A 413 -16.19 18.81 12.56
C ASP A 413 -15.39 19.12 13.84
N LEU A 414 -14.24 18.46 13.97
CA LEU A 414 -13.28 18.70 15.04
C LEU A 414 -12.48 19.99 14.79
N PHE A 415 -12.32 20.38 13.52
CA PHE A 415 -11.57 21.56 13.12
C PHE A 415 -12.38 22.45 12.18
N ALA A 416 -12.01 23.74 12.12
CA ALA A 416 -12.45 24.62 11.04
C ALA A 416 -11.78 24.19 9.72
N THR A 417 -12.41 23.24 9.02
CA THR A 417 -11.95 22.72 7.72
C THR A 417 -12.29 23.67 6.58
N ASP A 418 -11.75 23.44 5.39
CA ASP A 418 -12.10 24.28 4.24
C ASP A 418 -13.58 24.14 3.87
N THR A 419 -14.21 23.02 4.22
CA THR A 419 -15.65 22.83 4.00
C THR A 419 -16.48 23.64 5.00
N THR A 420 -16.05 23.75 6.26
CA THR A 420 -16.80 24.54 7.27
C THR A 420 -16.87 26.03 6.94
N LYS A 421 -15.96 26.56 6.12
CA LYS A 421 -15.99 27.96 5.64
C LYS A 421 -17.24 28.31 4.85
N TYR A 422 -17.90 27.30 4.28
CA TYR A 422 -19.08 27.45 3.44
C TYR A 422 -20.37 26.97 4.13
N ALA A 423 -20.30 26.54 5.39
CA ALA A 423 -21.46 26.07 6.14
C ALA A 423 -22.24 27.24 6.75
N ASP A 424 -23.57 27.12 6.78
CA ASP A 424 -24.44 28.03 7.54
C ASP A 424 -24.28 27.82 9.04
N ILE A 425 -24.10 26.56 9.45
CA ILE A 425 -23.90 26.16 10.84
C ILE A 425 -22.71 25.22 10.95
N VAL A 426 -21.78 25.56 11.86
CA VAL A 426 -20.68 24.68 12.24
C VAL A 426 -20.90 24.22 13.68
N LEU A 427 -20.93 22.89 13.89
CA LEU A 427 -21.08 22.26 15.19
C LEU A 427 -19.73 21.69 15.65
N PRO A 428 -19.20 22.11 16.81
CA PRO A 428 -17.91 21.60 17.30
C PRO A 428 -18.06 20.15 17.76
N ALA A 429 -17.46 19.21 17.03
CA ALA A 429 -17.41 17.80 17.41
C ALA A 429 -16.20 17.54 18.32
N CYS A 430 -16.37 16.72 19.36
CA CYS A 430 -15.25 16.32 20.21
C CYS A 430 -14.41 15.20 19.57
N SER A 431 -13.14 15.10 19.97
CA SER A 431 -12.22 14.07 19.47
C SER A 431 -12.48 12.70 20.11
N SER A 432 -11.84 11.65 19.57
CA SER A 432 -11.98 10.28 20.11
C SER A 432 -11.40 10.11 21.51
N VAL A 433 -10.62 11.07 22.05
CA VAL A 433 -10.12 11.01 23.43
C VAL A 433 -11.04 11.72 24.43
N GLU A 434 -12.08 12.40 23.95
CA GLU A 434 -13.06 13.15 24.75
C GLU A 434 -14.40 12.40 24.89
N ARG A 435 -14.51 11.18 24.33
CA ARG A 435 -15.77 10.43 24.29
C ARG A 435 -15.56 8.92 24.39
N SER A 436 -16.64 8.23 24.75
CA SER A 436 -16.72 6.77 24.70
C SER A 436 -17.21 6.28 23.34
N GLU A 437 -16.62 5.18 22.85
CA GLU A 437 -17.01 4.49 21.64
C GLU A 437 -16.89 2.97 21.84
N VAL A 438 -17.79 2.19 21.25
CA VAL A 438 -17.58 0.74 21.14
C VAL A 438 -16.78 0.43 19.88
N ARG A 439 -15.68 -0.32 20.04
CA ARG A 439 -14.82 -0.77 18.95
C ARG A 439 -14.68 -2.28 18.99
N ALA A 440 -14.74 -2.89 17.81
CA ALA A 440 -14.50 -4.31 17.60
C ALA A 440 -13.26 -4.50 16.73
N TYR A 441 -12.54 -5.59 16.97
CA TYR A 441 -11.33 -5.93 16.23
C TYR A 441 -11.43 -7.35 15.64
N PRO A 442 -10.80 -7.61 14.47
CA PRO A 442 -10.79 -8.94 13.84
C PRO A 442 -10.21 -10.06 14.72
N GLN A 443 -9.49 -9.71 15.78
CA GLN A 443 -8.96 -10.64 16.79
C GLN A 443 -10.04 -11.10 17.79
N LYS A 444 -11.32 -10.86 17.51
CA LYS A 444 -12.45 -11.19 18.40
C LYS A 444 -12.30 -10.51 19.76
N TYR A 445 -12.00 -9.21 19.68
CA TYR A 445 -11.74 -8.36 20.83
C TYR A 445 -12.60 -7.11 20.73
N VAL A 446 -13.20 -6.70 21.83
CA VAL A 446 -14.13 -5.57 21.90
C VAL A 446 -13.72 -4.65 23.04
N ILE A 447 -13.91 -3.34 22.85
CA ILE A 447 -13.60 -2.32 23.85
C ILE A 447 -14.68 -1.25 23.83
N ALA A 448 -15.15 -0.83 25.00
CA ALA A 448 -15.81 0.45 25.19
C ALA A 448 -14.76 1.44 25.67
N THR A 449 -14.31 2.34 24.79
CA THR A 449 -13.27 3.31 25.12
C THR A 449 -13.75 4.23 26.24
N GLN A 450 -12.84 4.66 27.10
CA GLN A 450 -13.14 5.66 28.12
C GLN A 450 -12.61 7.02 27.65
N PRO A 451 -13.37 8.12 27.86
CA PRO A 451 -12.82 9.46 27.71
C PRO A 451 -11.55 9.59 28.53
N VAL A 452 -10.48 10.09 27.92
CA VAL A 452 -9.20 10.38 28.57
C VAL A 452 -9.25 11.77 29.21
N ILE A 453 -9.99 12.69 28.59
CA ILE A 453 -10.23 14.05 29.04
C ILE A 453 -11.71 14.39 28.84
N GLU A 454 -12.18 15.43 29.50
CA GLU A 454 -13.51 16.01 29.26
C GLU A 454 -13.56 16.74 27.89
N PRO A 455 -14.74 16.85 27.26
CA PRO A 455 -14.92 17.65 26.06
C PRO A 455 -14.42 19.09 26.24
N LEU A 456 -13.60 19.55 25.30
CA LEU A 456 -13.01 20.88 25.33
C LEU A 456 -13.99 21.94 24.81
N GLY A 457 -14.08 23.07 25.51
CA GLY A 457 -14.96 24.18 25.14
C GLY A 457 -16.43 23.74 25.08
N GLU A 458 -17.13 24.11 24.01
CA GLU A 458 -18.52 23.73 23.77
C GLU A 458 -18.67 22.48 22.89
N SER A 459 -17.58 21.71 22.70
CA SER A 459 -17.61 20.52 21.86
C SER A 459 -18.52 19.43 22.42
N ARG A 460 -19.08 18.62 21.52
CA ARG A 460 -20.00 17.51 21.83
C ARG A 460 -19.67 16.29 21.02
N SER A 461 -20.04 15.10 21.50
CA SER A 461 -19.93 13.89 20.69
C SER A 461 -20.89 13.95 19.50
N ASP A 462 -20.56 13.30 18.38
CA ASP A 462 -21.48 13.14 17.24
C ASP A 462 -22.83 12.57 17.70
N THR A 463 -22.80 11.66 18.66
CA THR A 463 -23.98 11.06 19.29
C THR A 463 -24.86 12.11 19.98
N ASP A 464 -24.30 12.99 20.81
CA ASP A 464 -25.06 14.06 21.46
C ASP A 464 -25.66 15.05 20.45
N ILE A 465 -24.91 15.34 19.39
CA ILE A 465 -25.39 16.19 18.28
C ILE A 465 -26.59 15.52 17.59
N ILE A 466 -26.50 14.23 17.27
CA ILE A 466 -27.55 13.46 16.59
C ILE A 466 -28.80 13.34 17.47
N PHE A 467 -28.66 12.95 18.74
CA PHE A 467 -29.81 12.86 19.66
C PHE A 467 -30.44 14.22 19.93
N GLY A 468 -29.64 15.27 20.11
CA GLY A 468 -30.12 16.63 20.28
C GLY A 468 -30.91 17.16 19.08
N LEU A 469 -30.51 16.76 17.86
CA LEU A 469 -31.24 17.05 16.62
C LEU A 469 -32.54 16.24 16.55
N ALA A 470 -32.49 14.93 16.83
CA ALA A 470 -33.67 14.06 16.82
C ALA A 470 -34.76 14.56 17.78
N GLN A 471 -34.36 14.97 19.00
CA GLN A 471 -35.25 15.57 19.99
C GLN A 471 -35.93 16.85 19.47
N ARG A 472 -35.17 17.74 18.82
CA ARG A 472 -35.69 19.02 18.26
C ARG A 472 -36.62 18.82 17.08
N LEU A 473 -36.37 17.79 16.28
CA LEU A 473 -37.26 17.38 15.19
C LEU A 473 -38.54 16.70 15.68
N GLY A 474 -38.66 16.43 16.99
CA GLY A 474 -39.79 15.72 17.58
C GLY A 474 -39.89 14.29 17.07
N LEU A 475 -38.77 13.68 16.69
CA LEU A 475 -38.77 12.29 16.24
C LEU A 475 -39.12 11.38 17.44
N PRO A 476 -40.12 10.49 17.30
CA PRO A 476 -40.51 9.62 18.40
C PRO A 476 -39.34 8.71 18.76
N TYR A 477 -39.09 8.55 20.07
CA TYR A 477 -38.23 7.48 20.55
C TYR A 477 -38.96 6.17 20.26
N GLN A 478 -38.40 5.37 19.35
CA GLN A 478 -38.97 4.07 19.03
C GLN A 478 -38.41 3.06 20.03
N ASP A 479 -39.29 2.48 20.85
CA ASP A 479 -38.94 1.27 21.62
C ASP A 479 -38.69 0.15 20.60
N TYR A 480 -37.44 -0.29 20.52
CA TYR A 480 -36.94 -1.15 19.46
C TYR A 480 -37.43 -2.62 19.51
N ASP A 481 -38.45 -2.93 20.33
CA ASP A 481 -39.11 -4.25 20.42
C ASP A 481 -40.48 -4.29 19.72
N GLY A 482 -40.81 -3.30 18.88
CA GLY A 482 -42.03 -3.34 18.06
C GLY A 482 -43.33 -3.10 18.84
N VAL A 483 -43.25 -2.70 20.10
CA VAL A 483 -44.38 -2.11 20.81
C VAL A 483 -44.34 -0.62 20.53
N ALA A 484 -45.35 -0.13 19.80
CA ALA A 484 -45.55 1.30 19.69
C ALA A 484 -45.60 1.88 21.11
N ALA A 485 -44.70 2.82 21.42
CA ALA A 485 -44.93 3.75 22.51
C ALA A 485 -46.16 4.57 22.12
N THR A 486 -47.35 4.04 22.38
CA THR A 486 -48.59 4.77 22.31
C THR A 486 -48.49 5.89 23.36
N GLY A 487 -48.09 7.08 22.91
CA GLY A 487 -48.22 8.32 23.68
C GLY A 487 -47.27 8.51 24.86
N GLY A 488 -46.06 7.92 24.83
CA GLY A 488 -45.03 8.22 25.83
C GLY A 488 -44.21 9.45 25.42
N THR A 489 -44.10 10.43 26.32
CA THR A 489 -43.13 11.54 26.26
C THR A 489 -41.74 11.02 25.85
N PRO A 490 -40.93 11.73 25.04
CA PRO A 490 -39.51 11.41 24.85
C PRO A 490 -38.87 11.10 26.21
N PRO A 491 -37.85 10.22 26.30
CA PRO A 491 -37.25 9.87 27.57
C PRO A 491 -37.04 11.17 28.36
N PRO A 492 -37.63 11.28 29.57
CA PRO A 492 -37.62 12.53 30.32
C PRO A 492 -36.15 12.95 30.51
N ASP A 493 -35.88 14.25 30.66
CA ASP A 493 -34.60 14.87 31.05
C ASP A 493 -33.76 14.02 32.03
N ARG A 494 -33.14 12.93 31.57
CA ARG A 494 -32.31 12.01 32.37
C ARG A 494 -30.85 12.07 31.98
N GLY A 495 -30.53 12.85 30.95
CA GLY A 495 -29.19 13.37 30.77
C GLY A 495 -28.91 14.41 31.83
N GLY A 496 -27.75 14.32 32.50
CA GLY A 496 -27.19 15.49 33.13
C GLY A 496 -26.92 16.60 32.10
N PHE A 497 -26.28 17.66 32.55
CA PHE A 497 -25.64 18.59 31.64
C PHE A 497 -24.16 18.22 31.58
N LEU A 498 -23.59 18.18 30.38
CA LEU A 498 -22.14 18.19 30.19
C LEU A 498 -21.55 19.40 30.94
N PRO A 499 -20.25 19.40 31.30
CA PRO A 499 -19.62 20.54 31.97
C PRO A 499 -19.78 21.88 31.24
N ASN A 500 -20.05 21.84 29.93
CA ASN A 500 -20.33 23.00 29.08
C ASN A 500 -21.83 23.42 29.02
N GLY A 501 -22.69 22.82 29.84
CA GLY A 501 -24.12 23.16 29.94
C GLY A 501 -25.00 22.55 28.84
N ALA A 502 -24.46 21.68 27.98
CA ALA A 502 -25.23 20.95 26.98
C ALA A 502 -25.99 19.76 27.59
N PRO A 503 -27.20 19.42 27.10
CA PRO A 503 -27.82 18.14 27.44
C PRO A 503 -26.90 16.97 27.07
N GLU A 504 -26.68 16.07 28.02
CA GLU A 504 -25.88 14.85 27.84
C GLU A 504 -26.79 13.68 27.45
N PHE A 505 -26.50 12.96 26.36
CA PHE A 505 -27.32 11.82 25.92
C PHE A 505 -26.69 10.45 26.23
N THR A 506 -25.77 10.38 27.19
CA THR A 506 -25.02 9.17 27.56
C THR A 506 -25.92 7.97 27.86
N ASP A 507 -26.96 8.12 28.69
CA ASP A 507 -27.89 7.02 29.00
C ASP A 507 -28.64 6.52 27.76
N ALA A 508 -29.05 7.45 26.88
CA ALA A 508 -29.74 7.11 25.63
C ALA A 508 -28.80 6.39 24.65
N PHE A 509 -27.54 6.81 24.59
CA PHE A 509 -26.50 6.14 23.82
C PHE A 509 -26.24 4.72 24.35
N GLU A 510 -26.09 4.56 25.67
CA GLU A 510 -25.84 3.25 26.27
C GLU A 510 -27.01 2.29 26.08
N ALA A 511 -28.24 2.77 26.22
CA ALA A 511 -29.44 1.98 25.93
C ALA A 511 -29.48 1.52 24.46
N ALA A 512 -29.15 2.43 23.51
CA ALA A 512 -29.05 2.07 22.10
C ALA A 512 -27.95 1.04 21.86
N MET A 513 -26.78 1.21 22.48
CA MET A 513 -25.67 0.26 22.37
C MET A 513 -26.00 -1.11 22.96
N ASP A 514 -26.65 -1.18 24.12
CA ASP A 514 -27.11 -2.42 24.72
C ASP A 514 -28.12 -3.14 23.82
N TRP A 515 -29.04 -2.41 23.19
CA TRP A 515 -29.95 -2.99 22.21
C TRP A 515 -29.20 -3.55 20.99
N ILE A 516 -28.20 -2.84 20.48
CA ILE A 516 -27.41 -3.30 19.34
C ILE A 516 -26.59 -4.54 19.70
N LEU A 517 -25.99 -4.56 20.90
CA LEU A 517 -25.13 -5.65 21.39
C LEU A 517 -25.91 -6.84 21.97
N ALA A 518 -27.22 -6.72 22.15
CA ALA A 518 -28.07 -7.77 22.72
C ALA A 518 -27.85 -9.16 22.09
N PRO A 519 -27.71 -9.33 20.75
CA PRO A 519 -27.45 -10.66 20.16
C PRO A 519 -26.12 -11.29 20.58
N SER A 520 -25.13 -10.49 20.96
CA SER A 520 -23.85 -10.99 21.46
C SER A 520 -23.84 -11.31 22.95
N GLY A 521 -24.92 -10.99 23.68
CA GLY A 521 -24.97 -11.11 25.14
C GLY A 521 -24.06 -10.12 25.89
N MET A 522 -23.56 -9.10 25.21
CA MET A 522 -22.70 -8.06 25.79
C MET A 522 -23.52 -6.82 26.13
N THR A 523 -23.08 -6.09 27.15
CA THR A 523 -23.67 -4.80 27.56
C THR A 523 -22.57 -3.77 27.77
N MET A 524 -22.91 -2.48 27.64
CA MET A 524 -22.05 -1.35 27.97
C MET A 524 -21.58 -1.42 29.41
N THR A 525 -22.45 -1.82 30.34
CA THR A 525 -22.10 -2.03 31.75
C THR A 525 -20.99 -3.06 31.91
N GLU A 526 -21.04 -4.18 31.19
CA GLU A 526 -19.98 -5.19 31.25
C GLU A 526 -18.71 -4.71 30.56
N LEU A 527 -18.81 -4.16 29.36
CA LEU A 527 -17.64 -3.65 28.60
C LEU A 527 -16.84 -2.61 29.39
N LYS A 528 -17.52 -1.72 30.13
CA LYS A 528 -16.88 -0.69 30.96
C LYS A 528 -16.09 -1.25 32.14
N LYS A 529 -16.38 -2.46 32.62
CA LYS A 529 -15.55 -3.13 33.64
C LYS A 529 -14.18 -3.54 33.10
N HIS A 530 -14.04 -3.60 31.77
CA HIS A 530 -12.81 -3.98 31.06
C HIS A 530 -12.29 -2.79 30.23
N PRO A 531 -11.69 -1.75 30.85
CA PRO A 531 -11.26 -0.54 30.14
C PRO A 531 -10.16 -0.79 29.09
N GLY A 532 -9.41 -1.90 29.19
CA GLY A 532 -8.48 -2.36 28.15
C GLY A 532 -9.14 -3.16 27.03
N GLY A 533 -10.47 -3.30 27.05
CA GLY A 533 -11.24 -4.24 26.25
C GLY A 533 -11.25 -5.65 26.83
N MET A 534 -12.05 -6.51 26.21
CA MET A 534 -12.18 -7.93 26.55
C MET A 534 -12.29 -8.78 25.28
N PRO A 535 -11.91 -10.07 25.35
CA PRO A 535 -12.30 -11.03 24.33
C PRO A 535 -13.82 -11.09 24.18
N VAL A 536 -14.28 -11.25 22.96
CA VAL A 536 -15.69 -11.48 22.65
C VAL A 536 -16.12 -12.79 23.33
N PRO A 537 -17.20 -12.79 24.14
CA PRO A 537 -17.78 -14.00 24.72
C PRO A 537 -18.25 -14.95 23.62
N ASP A 538 -17.98 -16.25 23.76
CA ASP A 538 -18.41 -17.32 22.84
C ASP A 538 -18.25 -16.96 21.34
N PRO A 539 -17.02 -16.59 20.90
CA PRO A 539 -16.86 -15.96 19.61
C PRO A 539 -17.06 -16.97 18.47
N ILE A 540 -17.78 -16.54 17.42
CA ILE A 540 -18.10 -17.37 16.25
C ILE A 540 -16.80 -18.02 15.71
N PRO A 541 -16.69 -19.35 15.69
CA PRO A 541 -15.46 -20.02 15.29
C PRO A 541 -15.16 -19.78 13.81
N VAL A 542 -13.87 -19.62 13.51
CA VAL A 542 -13.44 -19.57 12.10
C VAL A 542 -13.57 -20.97 11.54
N THR A 543 -14.36 -21.10 10.49
CA THR A 543 -14.48 -22.35 9.72
C THR A 543 -14.12 -22.10 8.26
N TYR A 544 -13.68 -23.17 7.61
CA TYR A 544 -13.12 -23.18 6.25
C TYR A 544 -14.06 -23.90 5.30
N LYS A 545 -13.82 -23.73 3.99
CA LYS A 545 -14.59 -24.36 2.91
C LYS A 545 -16.11 -24.23 3.11
N LYS A 546 -16.54 -23.06 3.58
CA LYS A 546 -17.96 -22.76 3.88
C LYS A 546 -18.83 -22.94 2.64
N TYR A 547 -18.27 -22.63 1.47
CA TYR A 547 -18.93 -22.82 0.18
C TYR A 547 -19.33 -24.27 -0.09
N GLU A 548 -18.61 -25.28 0.43
CA GLU A 548 -18.97 -26.70 0.27
C GLU A 548 -20.27 -27.06 1.01
N ARG A 549 -20.67 -26.27 2.01
CA ARG A 549 -21.86 -26.53 2.84
C ARG A 549 -23.07 -25.69 2.43
N SER A 550 -22.83 -24.41 2.13
CA SER A 550 -23.91 -23.43 1.90
C SER A 550 -23.89 -22.79 0.52
N GLY A 551 -22.94 -23.16 -0.34
CA GLY A 551 -22.62 -22.40 -1.54
C GLY A 551 -22.00 -21.03 -1.21
N PHE A 552 -21.69 -20.28 -2.26
CA PHE A 552 -21.28 -18.89 -2.20
C PHE A 552 -22.49 -17.97 -1.97
N ALA A 553 -22.27 -16.82 -1.32
CA ALA A 553 -23.27 -15.76 -1.15
C ALA A 553 -23.48 -14.95 -2.45
N THR A 554 -23.76 -15.67 -3.54
CA THR A 554 -24.00 -15.17 -4.90
C THR A 554 -25.31 -15.78 -5.42
N PRO A 555 -25.99 -15.17 -6.39
CA PRO A 555 -27.25 -15.71 -6.91
C PRO A 555 -27.17 -17.17 -7.41
N SER A 556 -26.06 -17.60 -8.00
CA SER A 556 -25.88 -18.99 -8.45
C SER A 556 -25.45 -19.98 -7.35
N GLY A 557 -25.12 -19.50 -6.15
CA GLY A 557 -24.47 -20.31 -5.12
C GLY A 557 -23.03 -20.72 -5.44
N LYS A 558 -22.43 -20.20 -6.52
CA LYS A 558 -21.08 -20.53 -7.01
C LYS A 558 -20.19 -19.30 -7.12
N MET A 559 -18.88 -19.49 -7.28
CA MET A 559 -18.00 -18.41 -7.65
C MET A 559 -18.25 -17.98 -9.11
N GLU A 560 -18.67 -16.73 -9.30
CA GLU A 560 -19.15 -16.23 -10.59
C GLU A 560 -18.06 -15.48 -11.37
N PHE A 561 -17.46 -16.14 -12.37
CA PHE A 561 -16.61 -15.48 -13.36
C PHE A 561 -17.41 -14.55 -14.25
N VAL A 562 -18.56 -15.03 -14.72
CA VAL A 562 -19.62 -14.20 -15.27
C VAL A 562 -20.57 -13.88 -14.11
N SER A 563 -20.62 -12.62 -13.70
CA SER A 563 -21.46 -12.16 -12.59
C SER A 563 -22.89 -11.98 -13.05
N SER A 564 -23.79 -12.76 -12.45
CA SER A 564 -25.23 -12.66 -12.65
C SER A 564 -25.80 -11.32 -12.20
N ILE A 565 -25.11 -10.59 -11.32
CA ILE A 565 -25.52 -9.25 -10.86
C ILE A 565 -25.21 -8.20 -11.92
N THR A 566 -24.00 -8.22 -12.50
CA THR A 566 -23.64 -7.22 -13.53
C THR A 566 -24.26 -7.55 -14.89
N GLU A 567 -24.56 -8.82 -15.18
CA GLU A 567 -25.30 -9.23 -16.38
C GLU A 567 -26.67 -8.56 -16.51
N LYS A 568 -27.37 -8.27 -15.39
CA LYS A 568 -28.67 -7.57 -15.38
C LYS A 568 -28.60 -6.17 -16.01
N TYR A 569 -27.40 -5.59 -16.04
CA TYR A 569 -27.15 -4.22 -16.49
C TYR A 569 -26.15 -4.17 -17.64
N ALA A 570 -25.96 -5.29 -18.37
CA ALA A 570 -24.99 -5.39 -19.46
C ALA A 570 -25.35 -4.55 -20.70
N ASP A 571 -26.58 -4.02 -20.76
CA ASP A 571 -27.02 -3.03 -21.75
C ASP A 571 -26.43 -1.63 -21.48
N ARG A 572 -25.86 -1.41 -20.28
CA ARG A 572 -25.25 -0.14 -19.90
C ARG A 572 -23.76 -0.13 -20.20
N GLU A 573 -23.29 1.01 -20.74
CA GLU A 573 -21.88 1.20 -21.05
C GLU A 573 -20.99 0.99 -19.82
N GLY A 574 -19.96 0.16 -19.97
CA GLY A 574 -18.97 -0.07 -18.92
C GLY A 574 -19.31 -1.15 -17.89
N ILE A 575 -20.51 -1.74 -17.96
CA ILE A 575 -20.93 -2.82 -17.05
C ILE A 575 -20.96 -4.15 -17.82
N ASP A 576 -20.12 -5.11 -17.42
CA ASP A 576 -20.09 -6.44 -18.05
C ASP A 576 -20.22 -7.56 -17.03
N GLY A 577 -20.83 -8.66 -17.49
CA GLY A 577 -20.82 -9.94 -16.79
C GLY A 577 -19.39 -10.41 -16.47
N LEU A 578 -18.46 -10.30 -17.44
CA LEU A 578 -17.05 -10.63 -17.27
C LEU A 578 -16.25 -9.48 -16.64
N PRO A 579 -15.11 -9.74 -15.97
CA PRO A 579 -14.21 -8.69 -15.48
C PRO A 579 -13.32 -8.14 -16.60
N ILE A 580 -13.93 -7.38 -17.50
CA ILE A 580 -13.23 -6.85 -18.67
C ILE A 580 -12.36 -5.66 -18.25
N TYR A 581 -11.07 -5.75 -18.55
CA TYR A 581 -10.16 -4.62 -18.54
C TYR A 581 -10.45 -3.68 -19.71
N ARG A 582 -10.65 -2.40 -19.39
CA ARG A 582 -10.75 -1.30 -20.33
C ARG A 582 -9.57 -0.36 -20.15
N GLU A 583 -8.98 0.06 -21.25
CA GLU A 583 -7.97 1.11 -21.22
C GLU A 583 -8.56 2.38 -20.57
N PRO A 584 -7.87 3.02 -19.61
CA PRO A 584 -8.34 4.26 -19.01
C PRO A 584 -8.59 5.34 -20.08
N LYS A 585 -9.62 6.18 -19.91
CA LYS A 585 -9.95 7.22 -20.92
C LYS A 585 -8.79 8.19 -21.17
N LEU A 586 -7.98 8.48 -20.15
CA LEU A 586 -6.77 9.29 -20.25
C LEU A 586 -5.55 8.41 -20.04
N SER A 587 -5.02 7.83 -21.12
CA SER A 587 -3.80 7.05 -21.12
C SER A 587 -2.96 7.28 -22.37
N PRO A 588 -1.67 6.88 -22.38
CA PRO A 588 -0.84 6.95 -23.57
C PRO A 588 -1.39 6.14 -24.75
N LEU A 589 -2.15 5.07 -24.48
CA LEU A 589 -2.73 4.20 -25.49
C LEU A 589 -4.07 4.74 -26.02
N SER A 590 -4.96 5.20 -25.14
CA SER A 590 -6.29 5.69 -25.54
C SER A 590 -6.25 7.09 -26.13
N THR A 591 -5.31 7.93 -25.69
CA THR A 591 -5.24 9.37 -26.00
C THR A 591 -3.80 9.82 -26.28
N PRO A 592 -3.16 9.32 -27.36
CA PRO A 592 -1.75 9.60 -27.65
C PRO A 592 -1.46 11.09 -27.89
N ASP A 593 -2.43 11.85 -28.43
CA ASP A 593 -2.33 13.30 -28.64
C ASP A 593 -2.34 14.10 -27.32
N ILE A 594 -3.09 13.63 -26.32
CA ILE A 594 -3.08 14.17 -24.97
C ILE A 594 -1.78 13.78 -24.29
N ALA A 595 -1.35 12.51 -24.40
CA ALA A 595 -0.12 12.02 -23.80
C ALA A 595 1.13 12.73 -24.35
N ALA A 596 1.13 13.17 -25.61
CA ALA A 596 2.21 14.00 -26.15
C ALA A 596 2.37 15.34 -25.40
N ARG A 597 1.27 15.90 -24.88
CA ARG A 597 1.25 17.14 -24.07
C ARG A 597 1.42 16.87 -22.57
N TYR A 598 0.93 15.73 -22.11
CA TYR A 598 0.91 15.29 -20.72
C TYR A 598 1.56 13.90 -20.60
N PRO A 599 2.90 13.83 -20.67
CA PRO A 599 3.63 12.58 -20.90
C PRO A 599 3.77 11.69 -19.66
N LEU A 600 3.35 12.15 -18.48
CA LEU A 600 3.44 11.39 -17.24
C LEU A 600 2.07 10.87 -16.83
N VAL A 601 2.04 9.75 -16.11
CA VAL A 601 0.83 9.22 -15.48
C VAL A 601 0.74 9.75 -14.05
N LEU A 602 -0.34 10.44 -13.72
CA LEU A 602 -0.64 10.94 -12.38
C LEU A 602 -1.35 9.87 -11.54
N GLY A 603 -0.84 9.65 -10.34
CA GLY A 603 -1.56 9.00 -9.25
C GLY A 603 -1.74 9.96 -8.07
N THR A 604 -2.98 10.29 -7.74
CA THR A 604 -3.30 11.10 -6.55
C THR A 604 -3.62 10.23 -5.34
N GLY A 605 -3.40 10.74 -4.13
CA GLY A 605 -3.70 10.00 -2.90
C GLY A 605 -2.68 8.91 -2.58
N THR A 606 -1.41 9.08 -2.98
CA THR A 606 -0.28 8.34 -2.38
C THR A 606 -0.34 8.53 -0.87
N ARG A 607 -0.03 7.50 -0.07
CA ARG A 607 -0.12 7.58 1.39
C ARG A 607 1.23 7.95 1.97
N LEU A 608 1.23 8.99 2.79
CA LEU A 608 2.38 9.37 3.59
C LEU A 608 2.07 9.00 5.05
N PRO A 609 2.99 8.30 5.74
CA PRO A 609 2.69 7.63 7.01
C PRO A 609 2.30 8.59 8.14
N MET A 610 2.65 9.87 8.03
CA MET A 610 2.34 10.90 9.01
C MET A 610 0.98 11.60 8.78
N PHE A 611 0.31 11.36 7.65
CA PHE A 611 -0.94 12.04 7.31
C PHE A 611 -2.09 11.05 7.11
N ILE A 612 -3.24 11.37 7.72
CA ILE A 612 -4.51 10.69 7.51
C ILE A 612 -5.44 11.65 6.77
N HIS A 613 -5.53 11.52 5.44
CA HIS A 613 -6.26 12.46 4.57
C HIS A 613 -5.92 13.92 4.92
N SER A 614 -6.92 14.80 4.96
CA SER A 614 -6.79 16.19 5.40
C SER A 614 -6.61 16.40 6.92
N ARG A 615 -6.74 15.36 7.74
CA ARG A 615 -6.98 15.51 9.20
C ARG A 615 -5.76 16.03 9.97
N MET A 616 -4.56 15.66 9.53
CA MET A 616 -3.33 15.87 10.31
C MET A 616 -2.49 17.06 9.85
N PHE A 617 -2.95 17.85 8.87
CA PHE A 617 -2.17 18.98 8.36
C PHE A 617 -2.01 20.12 9.38
N ARG A 618 -2.94 20.25 10.31
CA ARG A 618 -2.91 21.26 11.40
C ARG A 618 -1.98 20.87 12.55
N VAL A 619 -1.52 19.63 12.61
CA VAL A 619 -0.61 19.17 13.66
C VAL A 619 0.82 19.53 13.26
N PRO A 620 1.51 20.45 13.96
CA PRO A 620 2.82 20.95 13.51
C PRO A 620 3.87 19.86 13.38
N TRP A 621 3.83 18.84 14.24
CA TRP A 621 4.77 17.73 14.23
C TRP A 621 4.65 16.87 12.96
N THR A 622 3.44 16.40 12.61
CA THR A 622 3.23 15.63 11.37
C THR A 622 3.52 16.48 10.15
N ARG A 623 3.08 17.75 10.15
CA ARG A 623 3.34 18.68 9.05
C ARG A 623 4.82 18.96 8.85
N SER A 624 5.63 18.94 9.91
CA SER A 624 7.08 19.21 9.82
C SER A 624 7.84 18.20 8.95
N LEU A 625 7.32 16.97 8.80
CA LEU A 625 7.94 15.91 8.01
C LEU A 625 7.78 16.12 6.49
N ARG A 626 6.75 16.84 6.05
CA ARG A 626 6.55 17.30 4.67
C ARG A 626 5.77 18.61 4.67
N ARG A 627 6.51 19.71 4.88
CA ARG A 627 5.97 21.05 5.16
C ARG A 627 5.22 21.70 4.03
N GLU A 628 5.51 21.33 2.80
CA GLU A 628 4.95 21.92 1.59
C GLU A 628 4.29 20.82 0.76
N ALA A 629 3.30 21.19 -0.03
CA ALA A 629 2.77 20.32 -1.07
C ALA A 629 3.89 19.99 -2.07
N MET A 630 4.11 18.68 -2.30
CA MET A 630 5.12 18.25 -3.27
C MET A 630 4.60 17.11 -4.13
N VAL A 631 5.04 17.09 -5.39
CA VAL A 631 4.87 15.97 -6.33
C VAL A 631 6.13 15.10 -6.31
N ASP A 632 5.96 13.80 -6.12
CA ASP A 632 7.02 12.80 -6.20
C ASP A 632 7.33 12.50 -7.67
N LEU A 633 8.60 12.61 -8.04
CA LEU A 633 9.10 12.38 -9.41
C LEU A 633 10.30 11.44 -9.39
N ASN A 634 10.39 10.55 -10.38
CA ASN A 634 11.58 9.72 -10.56
C ASN A 634 12.81 10.58 -10.91
N PRO A 635 14.03 10.24 -10.44
CA PRO A 635 15.24 10.98 -10.78
C PRO A 635 15.51 11.13 -12.28
N ALA A 636 15.19 10.11 -13.10
CA ALA A 636 15.38 10.17 -14.54
C ALA A 636 14.42 11.17 -15.21
N ASP A 637 13.14 11.19 -14.78
CA ASP A 637 12.17 12.16 -15.27
C ASP A 637 12.50 13.58 -14.80
N ALA A 638 12.88 13.74 -13.53
CA ALA A 638 13.29 15.03 -12.99
C ALA A 638 14.47 15.60 -13.78
N ALA A 639 15.48 14.79 -14.07
CA ALA A 639 16.62 15.19 -14.91
C ALA A 639 16.18 15.55 -16.35
N LYS A 640 15.30 14.73 -16.96
CA LYS A 640 14.74 14.99 -18.30
C LYS A 640 14.05 16.35 -18.40
N TYR A 641 13.35 16.78 -17.34
CA TYR A 641 12.64 18.05 -17.31
C TYR A 641 13.42 19.21 -16.65
N GLY A 642 14.70 19.00 -16.29
CA GLY A 642 15.54 20.03 -15.66
C GLY A 642 15.07 20.44 -14.25
N ILE A 643 14.47 19.50 -13.52
CA ILE A 643 13.88 19.69 -12.18
C ILE A 643 14.81 19.08 -11.13
N ALA A 644 15.16 19.86 -10.12
CA ALA A 644 15.91 19.43 -8.95
C ALA A 644 15.01 19.26 -7.71
N GLN A 645 15.53 18.62 -6.66
CA GLN A 645 14.85 18.49 -5.38
C GLN A 645 14.42 19.87 -4.84
N GLY A 646 13.14 20.01 -4.51
CA GLY A 646 12.58 21.22 -3.92
C GLY A 646 12.28 22.37 -4.89
N ASP A 647 12.60 22.22 -6.18
CA ASP A 647 12.22 23.20 -7.20
C ASP A 647 10.70 23.39 -7.23
N LEU A 648 10.26 24.60 -7.53
CA LEU A 648 8.85 24.86 -7.82
C LEU A 648 8.51 24.34 -9.21
N VAL A 649 7.41 23.61 -9.28
CA VAL A 649 6.92 23.01 -10.51
C VAL A 649 5.43 23.26 -10.65
N GLU A 650 5.00 23.52 -11.87
CA GLU A 650 3.61 23.41 -12.26
C GLU A 650 3.31 21.94 -12.55
N LEU A 651 2.37 21.36 -11.79
CA LEU A 651 1.76 20.06 -12.08
C LEU A 651 0.43 20.32 -12.78
N SER A 652 0.28 19.85 -14.02
CA SER A 652 -0.90 20.13 -14.84
C SER A 652 -1.47 18.87 -15.49
N THR A 653 -2.78 18.90 -15.72
CA THR A 653 -3.58 17.92 -16.45
C THR A 653 -4.44 18.66 -17.47
N PRO A 654 -5.22 17.97 -18.34
CA PRO A 654 -6.20 18.65 -19.19
C PRO A 654 -7.23 19.48 -18.41
N GLN A 655 -7.46 19.17 -17.13
CA GLN A 655 -8.44 19.86 -16.27
C GLN A 655 -7.90 21.15 -15.66
N GLY A 656 -6.59 21.27 -15.44
CA GLY A 656 -6.03 22.45 -14.81
C GLY A 656 -4.58 22.28 -14.38
N ALA A 657 -4.12 23.19 -13.52
CA ALA A 657 -2.75 23.20 -13.01
C ALA A 657 -2.68 23.71 -11.57
N ILE A 658 -1.70 23.22 -10.82
CA ILE A 658 -1.32 23.70 -9.48
C ILE A 658 0.19 23.88 -9.40
N ILE A 659 0.64 24.75 -8.50
CA ILE A 659 2.06 24.94 -8.21
C ILE A 659 2.42 24.21 -6.92
N VAL A 660 3.41 23.32 -7.01
CA VAL A 660 3.91 22.50 -5.89
C VAL A 660 5.43 22.44 -5.94
N ARG A 661 6.06 21.81 -4.95
CA ARG A 661 7.49 21.48 -5.04
C ARG A 661 7.73 20.11 -5.66
N ALA A 662 8.89 19.92 -6.27
CA ALA A 662 9.36 18.60 -6.67
C ALA A 662 9.97 17.86 -5.47
N ASN A 663 9.57 16.61 -5.28
CA ASN A 663 10.26 15.63 -4.44
C ASN A 663 10.82 14.52 -5.34
N VAL A 664 12.08 14.65 -5.71
CA VAL A 664 12.82 13.69 -6.53
C VAL A 664 13.14 12.47 -5.69
N THR A 665 12.54 11.33 -6.04
CA THR A 665 12.64 10.08 -5.27
C THR A 665 12.57 8.87 -6.18
N ALA A 666 13.43 7.89 -5.92
CA ALA A 666 13.41 6.60 -6.62
C ALA A 666 12.18 5.74 -6.26
N LEU A 667 11.35 6.16 -5.29
CA LEU A 667 10.08 5.50 -4.98
C LEU A 667 8.99 5.77 -6.03
N ALA A 668 9.15 6.80 -6.85
CA ALA A 668 8.28 7.03 -8.01
C ALA A 668 8.84 6.26 -9.20
N ALA A 669 7.99 5.49 -9.89
CA ALA A 669 8.37 4.81 -11.12
C ALA A 669 8.65 5.82 -12.25
N PRO A 670 9.59 5.54 -13.18
CA PRO A 670 9.76 6.36 -14.37
C PRO A 670 8.45 6.51 -15.15
N GLY A 671 8.17 7.71 -15.66
CA GLY A 671 6.93 8.05 -16.35
C GLY A 671 5.74 8.30 -15.42
N VAL A 672 5.91 8.24 -14.09
CA VAL A 672 4.82 8.39 -13.12
C VAL A 672 5.09 9.55 -12.17
N ALA A 673 4.05 10.36 -11.94
CA ALA A 673 4.04 11.41 -10.93
C ALA A 673 3.05 11.05 -9.82
N HIS A 674 3.47 11.19 -8.56
CA HIS A 674 2.64 10.89 -7.41
C HIS A 674 2.46 12.11 -6.52
N MET A 675 1.23 12.37 -6.08
CA MET A 675 0.98 13.43 -5.12
C MET A 675 -0.01 12.99 -4.05
N TYR A 676 0.33 13.27 -2.79
CA TYR A 676 -0.59 13.10 -1.67
C TYR A 676 -1.72 14.14 -1.81
N HIS A 677 -2.97 13.68 -1.70
CA HIS A 677 -4.18 14.51 -1.81
C HIS A 677 -4.38 15.46 -0.62
N ASP A 678 -5.39 16.34 -0.69
CA ASP A 678 -5.87 17.12 0.45
C ASP A 678 -4.88 18.16 1.02
N TYR A 679 -3.85 18.57 0.29
CA TYR A 679 -3.07 19.76 0.68
C TYR A 679 -3.96 21.03 0.54
N PRO A 680 -4.17 21.82 1.62
CA PRO A 680 -5.02 23.02 1.56
C PRO A 680 -4.54 24.06 0.55
N GLU A 681 -3.22 24.23 0.43
CA GLU A 681 -2.61 25.21 -0.47
C GLU A 681 -2.45 24.72 -1.93
N ALA A 682 -2.64 23.43 -2.18
CA ALA A 682 -2.45 22.82 -3.50
C ALA A 682 -3.26 21.52 -3.62
N ASP A 683 -4.57 21.66 -3.82
CA ASP A 683 -5.46 20.50 -3.94
C ASP A 683 -5.33 19.82 -5.30
N VAL A 684 -4.64 18.68 -5.31
CA VAL A 684 -4.43 17.85 -6.52
C VAL A 684 -5.73 17.29 -7.10
N ASN A 685 -6.78 17.13 -6.29
CA ASN A 685 -8.03 16.58 -6.81
C ASN A 685 -8.77 17.57 -7.72
N THR A 686 -8.39 18.85 -7.71
CA THR A 686 -8.82 19.84 -8.71
C THR A 686 -8.29 19.56 -10.12
N LEU A 687 -7.28 18.70 -10.24
CA LEU A 687 -6.70 18.28 -11.52
C LEU A 687 -7.41 17.08 -12.16
N LEU A 688 -8.44 16.54 -11.51
CA LEU A 688 -9.18 15.37 -11.97
C LEU A 688 -10.58 15.78 -12.39
N ALA A 689 -11.13 15.12 -13.41
CA ALA A 689 -12.51 15.34 -13.81
C ALA A 689 -13.46 14.67 -12.81
N GLY A 690 -14.53 15.37 -12.40
CA GLY A 690 -15.51 14.85 -11.45
C GLY A 690 -16.26 13.60 -11.93
N ASP A 691 -16.31 13.37 -13.24
CA ASP A 691 -16.97 12.23 -13.88
C ASP A 691 -16.01 11.09 -14.26
N TYR A 692 -14.73 11.17 -13.88
CA TYR A 692 -13.75 10.11 -14.09
C TYR A 692 -13.95 8.97 -13.08
N LEU A 693 -15.07 8.25 -13.22
CA LEU A 693 -15.58 7.27 -12.27
C LEU A 693 -15.62 5.86 -12.90
N ASP A 694 -15.48 4.84 -12.06
CA ASP A 694 -15.78 3.44 -12.39
C ASP A 694 -17.28 3.29 -12.68
N PRO A 695 -17.68 2.73 -13.84
CA PRO A 695 -19.09 2.70 -14.27
C PRO A 695 -19.97 1.78 -13.41
N ILE A 696 -19.39 0.84 -12.66
CA ILE A 696 -20.13 -0.14 -11.86
C ILE A 696 -20.41 0.40 -10.46
N SER A 697 -19.37 0.90 -9.80
CA SER A 697 -19.42 1.37 -8.42
C SER A 697 -19.63 2.87 -8.31
N GLY A 698 -19.16 3.67 -9.26
CA GLY A 698 -19.05 5.12 -9.14
C GLY A 698 -17.80 5.60 -8.40
N PHE A 699 -16.87 4.70 -8.04
CA PHE A 699 -15.62 5.10 -7.39
C PHE A 699 -14.71 5.90 -8.34
N PRO A 700 -14.01 6.92 -7.85
CA PRO A 700 -13.19 7.80 -8.68
C PRO A 700 -11.86 7.16 -9.10
N GLY A 701 -11.48 7.43 -10.35
CA GLY A 701 -10.19 7.07 -10.93
C GLY A 701 -9.04 7.97 -10.47
N PHE A 702 -8.73 7.98 -9.17
CA PHE A 702 -7.57 8.73 -8.65
C PHE A 702 -6.21 8.21 -9.14
N LYS A 703 -6.21 7.03 -9.75
CA LYS A 703 -5.04 6.34 -10.27
C LYS A 703 -5.17 6.22 -11.79
N ALA A 704 -4.15 6.68 -12.50
CA ALA A 704 -4.08 6.72 -13.97
C ALA A 704 -4.91 7.84 -14.61
N SER A 705 -4.41 9.08 -14.47
CA SER A 705 -4.71 10.21 -15.36
C SER A 705 -3.42 10.70 -16.02
N LEU A 706 -3.47 11.50 -17.07
CA LEU A 706 -2.29 12.07 -17.71
C LEU A 706 -1.94 13.45 -17.12
N CYS A 707 -0.66 13.68 -16.85
CA CYS A 707 -0.15 14.96 -16.38
C CYS A 707 1.17 15.38 -17.03
N ALA A 708 1.52 16.65 -16.85
CA ALA A 708 2.82 17.22 -17.17
C ALA A 708 3.39 17.88 -15.91
N VAL A 709 4.72 17.94 -15.85
CA VAL A 709 5.44 18.75 -14.88
C VAL A 709 6.37 19.70 -15.59
N LYS A 710 6.39 20.95 -15.14
CA LYS A 710 7.27 21.99 -15.70
C LYS A 710 7.86 22.80 -14.56
N LYS A 711 9.18 23.02 -14.60
CA LYS A 711 9.84 23.95 -13.67
C LYS A 711 9.31 25.37 -13.88
N VAL A 712 8.98 26.04 -12.79
CA VAL A 712 8.53 27.43 -12.79
C VAL A 712 9.35 28.25 -11.81
N ASP A 713 9.48 29.53 -12.13
CA ASP A 713 10.03 30.49 -11.19
C ASP A 713 9.03 30.76 -10.07
N ARG A 714 9.53 31.17 -8.90
CA ARG A 714 8.69 31.52 -7.77
C ARG A 714 7.76 32.66 -8.20
N PRO A 715 6.43 32.49 -8.17
CA PRO A 715 5.53 33.59 -8.52
C PRO A 715 5.80 34.77 -7.58
N THR A 716 5.97 35.96 -8.15
CA THR A 716 5.98 37.22 -7.38
C THR A 716 4.68 37.25 -6.58
N PRO A 717 4.70 37.39 -5.24
CA PRO A 717 3.47 37.43 -4.46
C PRO A 717 2.56 38.53 -5.01
N SER A 718 1.35 38.17 -5.47
CA SER A 718 0.34 39.19 -5.71
C SER A 718 -0.07 39.75 -4.35
N ALA A 719 -0.22 41.08 -4.26
CA ALA A 719 -0.56 41.78 -3.02
C ALA A 719 -1.89 41.30 -2.38
N ASP A 720 -2.72 40.57 -3.12
CA ASP A 720 -4.05 40.13 -2.71
C ASP A 720 -4.10 38.77 -1.98
N ARG A 721 -2.98 38.03 -1.86
CA ARG A 721 -2.97 36.69 -1.21
C ARG A 721 -2.12 36.59 0.06
N ALA A 722 -1.76 37.72 0.66
CA ALA A 722 -1.00 37.74 1.92
C ALA A 722 -1.85 37.43 3.18
N GLY A 723 -3.14 37.07 3.04
CA GLY A 723 -4.09 36.97 4.15
C GLY A 723 -4.50 35.56 4.60
N GLU A 724 -4.32 34.50 3.81
CA GLU A 724 -4.80 33.16 4.17
C GLU A 724 -3.67 32.15 4.33
N VAL A 725 -2.74 32.45 5.23
CA VAL A 725 -2.04 31.38 5.94
C VAL A 725 -2.96 30.99 7.08
N THR A 726 -3.77 29.95 6.88
CA THR A 726 -4.53 29.31 7.97
C THR A 726 -3.55 28.94 9.09
N ARG A 727 -3.57 29.73 10.17
CA ARG A 727 -3.05 29.34 11.47
C ARG A 727 -3.99 28.34 12.13
#